data_AF-A0AAP0DGK9-F1
#
_entry.id   AF-A0AAP0DGK9-F1
#
_cell.length_a   1.000
_cell.length_b   1.000
_cell.length_c   1.000
_cell.angle_alpha   90.00
_cell.angle_beta   90.00
_cell.angle_gamma   90.00
#
_symmetry.space_group_name_H-M   'P 1'
#
loop_
_entity.id
_entity.type
_entity.pdbx_description
1 polymer ?
#
loop_
_entity_poly.entity_id
_entity_poly.type
_entity_poly.pdbx_seq_one_letter_code
_entity_poly.pdbx_strand_id
1 'polypeptide(L)'
;MAKGVKRDLKHSEEAVDPSIHSSDAKPSPPSKKCKTSPAVSATAASDDDDVRFIGKPVPADQAREKWPHRYESKKRVKVIVSSDGELEKEIVQAKCHYTKAVVDGVSFDLYDDAYVKAEEGHPDFIARIVEMFETVDKELYFSAQWFFRAEDTVIKSQAHLIEKRRVFYSEMKDDNPLDSIVSKVKIIQLPPNVDLVEKEKALSSYDLYYDMQYSKPVTFTTLHKENIITESGESSVISDDGSSNGVVESGNKNAKSTKSNEKGKSEMTLLDLYSGCGGMSTGLCYGANMSGVKLVTKWAVDIDPHACESLKQNHAETQVRNEAAEDFLFLLKEWEKLCKEFDLLGSKHDEDTSVKSEESDSEEVDEKRDPYEGEFEVQKLIAVCYGDPCKTNNQKLHFKVRWKGFGPSYDTWEPFDGLSNCMDSIREFVTRGYQSRILPLPGDVDFICGGPPCQGISGHNRFRNYTDPLKDPKNHQLVVYMDIIDFLRPKFVLMENVCDIVKFADGILGYHAVGRLVSMNYQTRLGIMAAGSFGVPQCRLRVFLWGANTMMNLPQFPLPTHEVVGRGVVPVEFKDCIVGSDNDKPHKLEKSILLGDAISDLPEVTNNNGKDEMEYAGAPRTSFQKYIRSRKPVLGKGSSKKMMLYDHRPLELNEDDYARVCHIPKIKGANFRDLPGVRVGKNNIVEWDPSVERVLLPSGKPLVPNYAMTFVRGTSKKPFGRLGMDDIVTTVVGRAEPHNQALLHPNQDRVLTIRENARLQGFPDHYKLCGPVKARYMQIGNAVSFSVSTGLGYTLAKAIEGVCTSKPLKLPVKFPDCLGQLSSLKQDIEE
;
A
#
# COMPACT_ATOMS: atom_id res chain seq x y z
N MET A 1 -23.80 2.05 14.59
CA MET A 1 -25.21 2.38 14.29
C MET A 1 -25.37 2.62 12.79
N ALA A 2 -26.40 2.05 12.15
CA ALA A 2 -26.58 2.08 10.70
C ALA A 2 -27.90 2.77 10.28
N LYS A 3 -27.87 3.62 9.25
CA LYS A 3 -29.07 4.09 8.53
C LYS A 3 -29.18 3.32 7.21
N GLY A 4 -30.11 2.36 7.15
CA GLY A 4 -30.28 1.47 6.00
C GLY A 4 -30.95 2.13 4.79
N VAL A 5 -30.38 1.96 3.59
CA VAL A 5 -30.95 2.42 2.32
C VAL A 5 -31.51 1.22 1.55
N LYS A 6 -32.85 1.16 1.41
CA LYS A 6 -33.51 0.16 0.55
C LYS A 6 -33.21 0.44 -0.93
N ARG A 7 -33.05 -0.62 -1.72
CA ARG A 7 -33.17 -0.58 -3.19
C ARG A 7 -33.94 -1.80 -3.68
N ASP A 8 -34.87 -1.55 -4.59
CA ASP A 8 -35.72 -2.58 -5.18
C ASP A 8 -34.94 -3.43 -6.19
N LEU A 9 -35.14 -4.76 -6.12
CA LEU A 9 -34.72 -5.70 -7.14
C LEU A 9 -35.96 -6.33 -7.77
N LYS A 10 -36.32 -5.85 -8.97
CA LYS A 10 -37.29 -6.55 -9.83
C LYS A 10 -36.58 -7.69 -10.56
N HIS A 11 -36.92 -8.93 -10.20
CA HIS A 11 -36.77 -10.07 -11.11
C HIS A 11 -38.16 -10.47 -11.62
N SER A 12 -38.23 -10.80 -12.91
CA SER A 12 -39.40 -11.37 -13.57
C SER A 12 -39.30 -12.89 -13.58
N GLU A 13 -40.39 -13.57 -13.23
CA GLU A 13 -40.53 -15.02 -13.18
C GLU A 13 -41.00 -15.62 -14.52
N GLU A 14 -40.79 -16.92 -14.70
CA GLU A 14 -41.55 -17.91 -15.51
C GLU A 14 -40.74 -19.23 -15.54
N ALA A 15 -41.25 -20.46 -15.64
CA ALA A 15 -42.44 -21.20 -15.16
C ALA A 15 -42.13 -22.71 -15.42
N VAL A 16 -42.79 -23.80 -14.96
CA VAL A 16 -44.03 -24.18 -14.22
C VAL A 16 -43.56 -25.34 -13.26
N ASP A 17 -44.20 -25.82 -12.18
CA ASP A 17 -45.47 -26.59 -12.05
C ASP A 17 -45.74 -26.92 -10.54
N PRO A 18 -46.99 -27.07 -10.04
CA PRO A 18 -47.28 -27.03 -8.59
C PRO A 18 -47.91 -28.30 -7.98
N SER A 19 -47.74 -28.51 -6.66
CA SER A 19 -48.73 -29.25 -5.85
C SER A 19 -48.66 -28.99 -4.33
N ILE A 20 -49.83 -29.05 -3.67
CA ILE A 20 -50.09 -29.14 -2.21
C ILE A 20 -49.94 -27.84 -1.37
N HIS A 21 -50.91 -27.62 -0.46
CA HIS A 21 -51.12 -26.43 0.36
C HIS A 21 -50.69 -26.58 1.83
N SER A 22 -50.39 -25.46 2.50
CA SER A 22 -51.14 -25.04 3.70
C SER A 22 -50.98 -23.54 4.01
N SER A 23 -51.79 -23.06 4.95
CA SER A 23 -51.93 -21.71 5.53
C SER A 23 -50.60 -21.03 5.97
N ASP A 24 -50.49 -19.70 6.14
CA ASP A 24 -51.45 -18.78 6.75
C ASP A 24 -51.33 -17.28 6.32
N ALA A 25 -52.25 -16.43 6.79
CA ALA A 25 -52.44 -15.05 6.31
C ALA A 25 -51.67 -13.93 7.07
N LYS A 26 -51.35 -12.83 6.36
CA LYS A 26 -50.78 -11.58 6.92
C LYS A 26 -51.83 -10.46 6.99
N PRO A 27 -51.93 -9.71 8.11
CA PRO A 27 -52.57 -8.39 8.15
C PRO A 27 -51.57 -7.23 7.90
N SER A 28 -52.09 -6.08 7.47
CA SER A 28 -51.34 -4.84 7.18
C SER A 28 -51.33 -3.84 8.37
N PRO A 29 -50.37 -2.89 8.43
CA PRO A 29 -50.21 -2.00 9.59
C PRO A 29 -51.13 -0.75 9.55
N PRO A 30 -51.77 -0.35 10.66
CA PRO A 30 -52.53 0.90 10.77
C PRO A 30 -51.67 2.09 11.24
N SER A 31 -52.15 3.31 10.97
CA SER A 31 -51.44 4.58 11.17
C SER A 31 -51.52 5.17 12.58
N LYS A 32 -50.44 5.83 13.05
CA LYS A 32 -50.47 6.72 14.23
C LYS A 32 -51.31 7.98 13.98
N LYS A 33 -52.28 8.30 14.87
CA LYS A 33 -52.50 9.69 15.36
C LYS A 33 -53.40 9.80 16.60
N CYS A 34 -52.84 10.46 17.62
CA CYS A 34 -53.48 11.36 18.60
C CYS A 34 -54.85 11.02 19.23
N LYS A 35 -54.84 10.82 20.57
CA LYS A 35 -55.89 11.32 21.46
C LYS A 35 -55.25 11.97 22.71
N THR A 36 -56.03 12.81 23.39
CA THR A 36 -55.61 13.71 24.47
C THR A 36 -55.65 13.08 25.87
N SER A 37 -55.01 13.76 26.81
CA SER A 37 -54.97 13.44 28.24
C SER A 37 -56.28 13.76 28.99
N PRO A 38 -56.47 13.15 30.17
CA PRO A 38 -57.02 13.79 31.37
C PRO A 38 -55.89 14.14 32.37
N ALA A 39 -56.21 14.88 33.44
CA ALA A 39 -55.25 15.41 34.42
C ALA A 39 -55.70 15.16 35.88
N VAL A 40 -54.91 15.64 36.87
CA VAL A 40 -55.10 15.53 38.34
C VAL A 40 -54.67 14.13 38.88
N SER A 41 -54.00 13.97 40.03
CA SER A 41 -53.69 14.88 41.16
C SER A 41 -52.18 15.02 41.48
N ALA A 42 -51.85 15.88 42.44
CA ALA A 42 -50.50 16.08 42.99
C ALA A 42 -50.24 15.26 44.27
N THR A 43 -49.05 15.47 44.85
CA THR A 43 -48.54 15.05 46.19
C THR A 43 -48.36 13.56 46.46
N ALA A 44 -47.19 13.05 46.08
CA ALA A 44 -46.28 12.34 46.98
C ALA A 44 -44.84 12.66 46.55
N ALA A 45 -43.87 12.62 47.48
CA ALA A 45 -42.45 12.63 47.12
C ALA A 45 -41.97 11.18 47.02
N SER A 46 -41.18 10.88 45.99
CA SER A 46 -40.51 9.60 45.79
C SER A 46 -39.05 9.86 45.47
N ASP A 47 -38.16 9.49 46.39
CA ASP A 47 -36.74 9.35 46.09
C ASP A 47 -36.55 8.13 45.19
N ASP A 48 -36.18 8.35 43.93
CA ASP A 48 -35.32 7.50 43.08
C ASP A 48 -35.18 8.16 41.69
N ASP A 49 -34.37 9.23 41.63
CA ASP A 49 -33.76 9.71 40.38
C ASP A 49 -32.38 9.02 40.25
N ASP A 50 -32.35 7.81 39.69
CA ASP A 50 -31.11 7.04 39.44
C ASP A 50 -30.10 7.81 38.57
N VAL A 51 -30.59 8.70 37.71
CA VAL A 51 -29.81 9.41 36.67
C VAL A 51 -29.96 10.93 36.83
N ARG A 52 -28.90 11.62 37.28
CA ARG A 52 -28.91 13.08 37.51
C ARG A 52 -27.53 13.73 37.49
N PHE A 53 -27.46 15.01 37.11
CA PHE A 53 -26.24 15.80 37.33
C PHE A 53 -26.10 16.23 38.80
N ILE A 54 -24.85 16.39 39.26
CA ILE A 54 -24.53 16.78 40.64
C ILE A 54 -23.57 17.98 40.65
N GLY A 55 -23.76 18.86 41.64
CA GLY A 55 -23.00 20.10 41.82
C GLY A 55 -23.69 21.31 41.18
N LYS A 56 -22.96 22.43 41.13
CA LYS A 56 -23.42 23.63 40.40
C LYS A 56 -23.13 23.46 38.91
N PRO A 57 -23.99 23.99 38.01
CA PRO A 57 -23.66 24.08 36.60
C PRO A 57 -22.36 24.88 36.39
N VAL A 58 -21.62 24.56 35.33
CA VAL A 58 -20.46 25.34 34.88
C VAL A 58 -20.92 26.78 34.58
N PRO A 59 -20.19 27.83 35.03
CA PRO A 59 -20.51 29.21 34.72
C PRO A 59 -20.78 29.43 33.23
N ALA A 60 -21.84 30.17 32.90
CA ALA A 60 -22.38 30.23 31.54
C ALA A 60 -21.35 30.76 30.52
N ASP A 61 -20.48 31.68 30.93
CA ASP A 61 -19.46 32.26 30.06
C ASP A 61 -18.32 31.27 29.79
N GLN A 62 -17.81 30.60 30.83
CA GLN A 62 -16.82 29.52 30.70
C GLN A 62 -17.35 28.35 29.85
N ALA A 63 -18.62 27.99 30.01
CA ALA A 63 -19.25 26.95 29.21
C ALA A 63 -19.39 27.35 27.72
N ARG A 64 -19.61 28.65 27.43
CA ARG A 64 -19.65 29.18 26.06
C ARG A 64 -18.27 29.30 25.43
N GLU A 65 -17.24 29.62 26.22
CA GLU A 65 -15.85 29.64 25.79
C GLU A 65 -15.34 28.23 25.44
N LYS A 66 -15.63 27.24 26.30
CA LYS A 66 -15.17 25.86 26.14
C LYS A 66 -15.98 25.04 25.14
N TRP A 67 -17.30 25.25 25.06
CA TRP A 67 -18.21 24.51 24.17
C TRP A 67 -19.10 25.44 23.32
N PRO A 68 -18.54 26.37 22.53
CA PRO A 68 -19.31 27.40 21.82
C PRO A 68 -20.40 26.83 20.90
N HIS A 69 -20.08 25.72 20.23
CA HIS A 69 -20.96 24.99 19.31
C HIS A 69 -22.29 24.51 19.93
N ARG A 70 -22.37 24.44 21.27
CA ARG A 70 -23.57 24.05 22.03
C ARG A 70 -24.59 25.17 22.22
N TYR A 71 -24.21 26.42 21.95
CA TYR A 71 -24.93 27.62 22.39
C TYR A 71 -25.36 28.55 21.24
N GLU A 72 -25.33 28.04 20.01
CA GLU A 72 -25.51 28.82 18.77
C GLU A 72 -26.97 28.92 18.32
N SER A 73 -27.88 28.13 18.92
CA SER A 73 -29.28 28.00 18.52
C SER A 73 -30.21 27.82 19.73
N LYS A 74 -31.45 28.30 19.59
CA LYS A 74 -32.55 28.06 20.56
C LYS A 74 -33.39 26.81 20.23
N LYS A 75 -33.04 26.04 19.20
CA LYS A 75 -33.66 24.76 18.84
C LYS A 75 -32.82 23.60 19.40
N ARG A 76 -33.47 22.53 19.89
CA ARG A 76 -32.85 21.29 20.39
C ARG A 76 -31.63 20.83 19.62
N VAL A 77 -31.75 20.76 18.29
CA VAL A 77 -30.67 20.36 17.38
C VAL A 77 -30.38 21.52 16.43
N LYS A 78 -29.09 21.85 16.27
CA LYS A 78 -28.59 22.61 15.13
C LYS A 78 -28.08 21.60 14.10
N VAL A 79 -28.73 21.53 12.94
CA VAL A 79 -28.16 20.85 11.78
C VAL A 79 -27.11 21.78 11.18
N ILE A 80 -25.84 21.35 11.18
CA ILE A 80 -24.80 21.96 10.38
C ILE A 80 -24.75 21.19 9.06
N VAL A 81 -25.17 21.87 7.99
CA VAL A 81 -24.95 21.39 6.61
C VAL A 81 -23.53 21.77 6.22
N SER A 82 -22.74 20.81 5.74
CA SER A 82 -21.41 21.01 5.19
C SER A 82 -21.44 21.91 3.93
N SER A 83 -20.30 22.51 3.58
CA SER A 83 -20.22 23.48 2.46
C SER A 83 -20.48 22.89 1.07
N ASP A 84 -20.50 21.56 0.95
CA ASP A 84 -20.83 20.76 -0.24
C ASP A 84 -22.25 20.16 -0.21
N GLY A 85 -22.92 20.18 0.95
CA GLY A 85 -24.30 19.71 1.12
C GLY A 85 -24.49 18.20 1.29
N GLU A 86 -23.42 17.39 1.36
CA GLU A 86 -23.54 15.93 1.51
C GLU A 86 -23.53 15.43 2.97
N LEU A 87 -23.06 16.24 3.93
CA LEU A 87 -23.02 15.90 5.36
C LEU A 87 -23.86 16.85 6.21
N GLU A 88 -24.96 16.32 6.76
CA GLU A 88 -25.72 16.95 7.84
C GLU A 88 -25.18 16.47 9.19
N LYS A 89 -24.47 17.32 9.94
CA LYS A 89 -24.11 17.04 11.34
C LYS A 89 -25.15 17.65 12.28
N GLU A 90 -25.93 16.79 12.92
CA GLU A 90 -26.81 17.16 14.02
C GLU A 90 -25.96 17.45 15.29
N ILE A 91 -26.10 18.64 15.87
CA ILE A 91 -25.48 19.03 17.14
C ILE A 91 -26.56 19.37 18.16
N VAL A 92 -26.61 18.63 19.26
CA VAL A 92 -27.52 18.91 20.38
C VAL A 92 -27.10 20.21 21.09
N GLN A 93 -28.04 21.10 21.35
CA GLN A 93 -27.80 22.40 21.99
C GLN A 93 -28.02 22.32 23.51
N ALA A 94 -27.10 22.91 24.27
CA ALA A 94 -27.10 22.87 25.73
C ALA A 94 -27.80 24.07 26.36
N LYS A 95 -28.51 23.81 27.46
CA LYS A 95 -28.98 24.81 28.42
C LYS A 95 -27.85 25.20 29.38
N CYS A 96 -27.19 24.21 29.99
CA CYS A 96 -26.01 24.38 30.83
C CYS A 96 -25.18 23.09 30.90
N HIS A 97 -23.87 23.25 31.14
CA HIS A 97 -22.94 22.13 31.34
C HIS A 97 -22.74 21.82 32.82
N TYR A 98 -22.27 20.61 33.11
CA TYR A 98 -21.92 20.09 34.44
C TYR A 98 -20.55 19.42 34.39
N THR A 99 -20.00 19.07 35.56
CA THR A 99 -18.73 18.34 35.68
C THR A 99 -18.84 17.00 36.42
N LYS A 100 -20.04 16.69 36.95
CA LYS A 100 -20.34 15.44 37.66
C LYS A 100 -21.77 14.97 37.39
N ALA A 101 -21.95 13.66 37.35
CA ALA A 101 -23.22 12.97 37.23
C ALA A 101 -23.29 11.80 38.23
N VAL A 102 -24.51 11.33 38.52
CA VAL A 102 -24.77 9.99 39.05
C VAL A 102 -25.66 9.25 38.05
N VAL A 103 -25.33 7.97 37.84
CA VAL A 103 -26.09 6.98 37.07
C VAL A 103 -26.08 5.69 37.89
N ASP A 104 -27.24 5.09 38.13
CA ASP A 104 -27.44 3.87 38.93
C ASP A 104 -26.68 3.91 40.28
N GLY A 105 -26.75 5.06 40.96
CA GLY A 105 -26.06 5.34 42.23
C GLY A 105 -24.54 5.57 42.14
N VAL A 106 -23.91 5.36 40.99
CA VAL A 106 -22.46 5.55 40.77
C VAL A 106 -22.16 6.97 40.30
N SER A 107 -21.25 7.67 40.99
CA SER A 107 -20.82 9.03 40.61
C SER A 107 -19.75 9.01 39.52
N PHE A 108 -20.02 9.67 38.39
CA PHE A 108 -19.10 9.90 37.28
C PHE A 108 -18.67 11.37 37.24
N ASP A 109 -17.40 11.60 36.94
CA ASP A 109 -16.77 12.91 36.78
C ASP A 109 -16.45 13.17 35.31
N LEU A 110 -16.31 14.44 34.93
CA LEU A 110 -15.83 14.81 33.61
C LEU A 110 -14.42 14.21 33.36
N TYR A 111 -14.24 13.60 32.20
CA TYR A 111 -13.08 12.81 31.78
C TYR A 111 -12.88 11.44 32.44
N ASP A 112 -13.84 10.93 33.23
CA ASP A 112 -13.91 9.49 33.50
C ASP A 112 -14.06 8.69 32.19
N ASP A 113 -13.50 7.48 32.20
CA ASP A 113 -13.73 6.47 31.18
C ASP A 113 -14.84 5.50 31.64
N ALA A 114 -15.75 5.15 30.71
CA ALA A 114 -16.95 4.38 31.00
C ALA A 114 -17.31 3.39 29.87
N TYR A 115 -18.01 2.33 30.24
CA TYR A 115 -18.80 1.51 29.32
C TYR A 115 -20.12 2.21 29.01
N VAL A 116 -20.52 2.21 27.73
CA VAL A 116 -21.74 2.85 27.22
C VAL A 116 -22.56 1.82 26.45
N LYS A 117 -23.86 1.76 26.76
CA LYS A 117 -24.77 0.68 26.39
C LYS A 117 -24.86 0.45 24.88
N ALA A 118 -24.64 -0.80 24.45
CA ALA A 118 -24.78 -1.21 23.05
C ALA A 118 -26.20 -1.66 22.67
N GLU A 119 -26.41 -1.95 21.38
CA GLU A 119 -27.60 -2.65 20.88
C GLU A 119 -27.64 -4.09 21.43
N GLU A 120 -28.82 -4.66 21.64
CA GLU A 120 -28.98 -5.97 22.31
C GLU A 120 -28.20 -7.09 21.60
N GLY A 121 -27.36 -7.82 22.35
CA GLY A 121 -26.49 -8.87 21.82
C GLY A 121 -25.09 -8.39 21.37
N HIS A 122 -24.81 -7.08 21.40
CA HIS A 122 -23.48 -6.52 21.17
C HIS A 122 -22.77 -6.16 22.49
N PRO A 123 -21.42 -6.17 22.54
CA PRO A 123 -20.68 -5.72 23.71
C PRO A 123 -20.73 -4.19 23.84
N ASP A 124 -20.84 -3.68 25.07
CA ASP A 124 -20.90 -2.25 25.35
C ASP A 124 -19.73 -1.47 24.71
N PHE A 125 -20.02 -0.26 24.23
CA PHE A 125 -19.01 0.66 23.73
C PHE A 125 -18.12 1.18 24.88
N ILE A 126 -16.96 1.72 24.54
CA ILE A 126 -15.98 2.24 25.50
C ILE A 126 -15.75 3.72 25.18
N ALA A 127 -15.90 4.61 26.15
CA ALA A 127 -15.80 6.05 25.92
C ALA A 127 -15.16 6.82 27.08
N ARG A 128 -14.51 7.94 26.77
CA ARG A 128 -14.25 9.02 27.72
C ARG A 128 -15.42 10.00 27.73
N ILE A 129 -15.89 10.40 28.90
CA ILE A 129 -16.93 11.42 29.04
C ILE A 129 -16.28 12.80 28.87
N VAL A 130 -16.45 13.44 27.71
CA VAL A 130 -15.77 14.72 27.39
C VAL A 130 -16.65 15.96 27.54
N GLU A 131 -17.97 15.79 27.60
CA GLU A 131 -18.96 16.85 27.87
C GLU A 131 -20.10 16.24 28.70
N MET A 132 -20.66 17.00 29.65
CA MET A 132 -21.89 16.65 30.40
C MET A 132 -22.81 17.86 30.37
N PHE A 133 -24.05 17.73 29.88
CA PHE A 133 -24.95 18.87 29.72
C PHE A 133 -26.44 18.52 29.79
N GLU A 134 -27.22 19.49 30.27
CA GLU A 134 -28.67 19.50 30.11
C GLU A 134 -29.03 20.13 28.76
N THR A 135 -29.92 19.52 27.97
CA THR A 135 -30.37 20.07 26.68
C THR A 135 -31.29 21.28 26.88
N VAL A 136 -31.55 22.06 25.83
CA VAL A 136 -32.59 23.11 25.86
C VAL A 136 -34.00 22.56 26.14
N ASP A 137 -34.24 21.27 25.89
CA ASP A 137 -35.49 20.56 26.19
C ASP A 137 -35.52 19.95 27.62
N LYS A 138 -34.45 20.16 28.42
CA LYS A 138 -34.21 19.62 29.78
C LYS A 138 -33.88 18.13 29.89
N GLU A 139 -33.41 17.51 28.83
CA GLU A 139 -32.91 16.13 28.89
C GLU A 139 -31.46 16.10 29.37
N LEU A 140 -31.02 14.99 29.96
CA LEU A 140 -29.66 14.82 30.46
C LEU A 140 -28.82 14.06 29.43
N TYR A 141 -27.72 14.67 28.98
CA TYR A 141 -26.85 14.14 27.93
C TYR A 141 -25.37 14.23 28.30
N PHE A 142 -24.57 13.37 27.70
CA PHE A 142 -23.10 13.47 27.72
C PHE A 142 -22.55 13.25 26.31
N SER A 143 -21.35 13.77 26.03
CA SER A 143 -20.63 13.44 24.81
C SER A 143 -19.58 12.37 25.09
N ALA A 144 -19.68 11.28 24.34
CA ALA A 144 -18.78 10.14 24.39
C ALA A 144 -17.65 10.33 23.38
N GLN A 145 -16.40 10.34 23.83
CA GLN A 145 -15.21 10.22 22.98
C GLN A 145 -14.81 8.75 22.89
N TRP A 146 -15.01 8.13 21.73
CA TRP A 146 -14.95 6.67 21.61
C TRP A 146 -13.53 6.09 21.62
N PHE A 147 -13.37 4.97 22.34
CA PHE A 147 -12.30 4.00 22.15
C PHE A 147 -12.81 2.79 21.36
N PHE A 148 -11.96 2.20 20.53
CA PHE A 148 -12.26 1.04 19.70
C PHE A 148 -11.49 -0.17 20.21
N ARG A 149 -12.17 -1.32 20.41
CA ARG A 149 -11.49 -2.62 20.47
C ARG A 149 -10.98 -3.00 19.07
N ALA A 150 -10.12 -4.00 18.97
CA ALA A 150 -9.64 -4.47 17.67
C ALA A 150 -10.79 -4.93 16.75
N GLU A 151 -11.81 -5.57 17.32
CA GLU A 151 -13.05 -6.01 16.68
C GLU A 151 -13.86 -4.85 16.07
N ASP A 152 -13.84 -3.68 16.72
CA ASP A 152 -14.60 -2.48 16.31
C ASP A 152 -13.91 -1.72 15.16
N THR A 153 -12.62 -2.01 14.92
CA THR A 153 -11.86 -1.46 13.79
C THR A 153 -12.02 -2.32 12.53
N VAL A 154 -11.39 -1.90 11.43
CA VAL A 154 -11.27 -2.74 10.22
C VAL A 154 -10.59 -4.10 10.43
N ILE A 155 -9.87 -4.32 11.54
CA ILE A 155 -9.26 -5.62 11.86
C ILE A 155 -10.35 -6.71 12.00
N LYS A 156 -11.57 -6.38 12.45
CA LYS A 156 -12.76 -7.26 12.46
C LYS A 156 -12.42 -8.67 13.00
N SER A 157 -12.53 -9.72 12.18
CA SER A 157 -12.27 -11.13 12.55
C SER A 157 -10.81 -11.45 12.91
N GLN A 158 -9.88 -10.56 12.59
CA GLN A 158 -8.44 -10.72 12.87
C GLN A 158 -8.05 -10.17 14.25
N ALA A 159 -9.02 -9.74 15.07
CA ALA A 159 -8.79 -9.19 16.41
C ALA A 159 -8.05 -10.15 17.37
N HIS A 160 -8.07 -11.46 17.09
CA HIS A 160 -7.27 -12.46 17.81
C HIS A 160 -5.74 -12.24 17.74
N LEU A 161 -5.26 -11.38 16.82
CA LEU A 161 -3.87 -10.93 16.74
C LEU A 161 -3.53 -9.85 17.78
N ILE A 162 -4.53 -9.23 18.42
CA ILE A 162 -4.38 -8.09 19.33
C ILE A 162 -4.71 -8.53 20.77
N GLU A 163 -4.00 -7.98 21.76
CA GLU A 163 -4.32 -8.20 23.16
C GLU A 163 -5.67 -7.56 23.53
N LYS A 164 -6.57 -8.32 24.16
CA LYS A 164 -7.92 -7.86 24.55
C LYS A 164 -7.96 -6.64 25.48
N ARG A 165 -6.89 -6.36 26.23
CA ARG A 165 -6.77 -5.14 27.08
C ARG A 165 -6.38 -3.89 26.28
N ARG A 166 -5.94 -4.03 25.03
CA ARG A 166 -5.54 -2.91 24.17
C ARG A 166 -6.76 -2.37 23.42
N VAL A 167 -7.02 -1.08 23.61
CA VAL A 167 -7.99 -0.31 22.85
C VAL A 167 -7.30 0.83 22.11
N PHE A 168 -7.97 1.37 21.10
CA PHE A 168 -7.46 2.46 20.27
C PHE A 168 -8.30 3.72 20.51
N TYR A 169 -7.66 4.81 20.91
CA TYR A 169 -8.32 6.10 21.06
C TYR A 169 -8.84 6.61 19.71
N SER A 170 -9.92 7.38 19.68
CA SER A 170 -10.38 8.03 18.45
C SER A 170 -10.93 9.42 18.70
N GLU A 171 -10.81 10.29 17.70
CA GLU A 171 -11.38 11.64 17.71
C GLU A 171 -12.91 11.65 17.48
N MET A 172 -13.52 10.52 17.11
CA MET A 172 -14.97 10.40 16.94
C MET A 172 -15.70 10.65 18.27
N LYS A 173 -16.58 11.67 18.28
CA LYS A 173 -17.48 12.04 19.38
C LYS A 173 -18.93 11.96 18.94
N ASP A 174 -19.78 11.37 19.78
CA ASP A 174 -21.25 11.37 19.63
C ASP A 174 -21.96 11.76 20.94
N ASP A 175 -23.15 12.34 20.83
CA ASP A 175 -23.98 12.76 21.96
C ASP A 175 -24.95 11.66 22.37
N ASN A 176 -24.91 11.27 23.64
CA ASN A 176 -25.67 10.14 24.18
C ASN A 176 -26.50 10.59 25.41
N PRO A 177 -27.72 10.07 25.60
CA PRO A 177 -28.47 10.21 26.84
C PRO A 177 -27.68 9.71 28.06
N LEU A 178 -27.82 10.38 29.21
CA LEU A 178 -27.02 10.10 30.41
C LEU A 178 -27.25 8.70 31.00
N ASP A 179 -28.46 8.16 30.84
CA ASP A 179 -28.88 6.78 31.20
C ASP A 179 -28.27 5.69 30.28
N SER A 180 -27.48 6.07 29.27
CA SER A 180 -26.75 5.13 28.42
C SER A 180 -25.39 4.73 28.99
N ILE A 181 -24.94 5.33 30.10
CA ILE A 181 -23.72 4.93 30.83
C ILE A 181 -24.01 3.65 31.63
N VAL A 182 -23.14 2.65 31.55
CA VAL A 182 -23.32 1.33 32.20
C VAL A 182 -22.44 1.18 33.44
N SER A 183 -21.16 1.52 33.36
CA SER A 183 -20.20 1.39 34.46
C SER A 183 -18.89 2.11 34.16
N LYS A 184 -18.06 2.35 35.18
CA LYS A 184 -16.68 2.87 34.97
C LYS A 184 -15.74 1.79 34.48
N VAL A 185 -14.73 2.22 33.71
CA VAL A 185 -13.57 1.41 33.33
C VAL A 185 -12.31 2.26 33.48
N LYS A 186 -11.19 1.68 33.91
CA LYS A 186 -9.93 2.41 34.05
C LYS A 186 -9.06 2.18 32.82
N ILE A 187 -8.79 3.25 32.06
CA ILE A 187 -7.96 3.19 30.84
C ILE A 187 -6.70 4.05 31.01
N ILE A 188 -5.52 3.45 30.84
CA ILE A 188 -4.23 4.18 30.88
C ILE A 188 -3.66 4.42 29.48
N GLN A 189 -3.09 5.61 29.24
CA GLN A 189 -2.23 5.84 28.09
C GLN A 189 -0.83 5.33 28.40
N LEU A 190 -0.35 4.34 27.65
CA LEU A 190 1.03 3.86 27.73
C LEU A 190 1.88 4.47 26.60
N PRO A 191 3.18 4.77 26.84
CA PRO A 191 4.07 5.07 25.74
C PRO A 191 4.24 3.82 24.87
N PRO A 192 4.41 3.96 23.55
CA PRO A 192 4.38 2.82 22.61
C PRO A 192 5.50 1.79 22.82
N ASN A 193 6.61 2.22 23.45
CA ASN A 193 7.78 1.40 23.73
C ASN A 193 7.96 1.20 25.25
N VAL A 194 6.86 1.09 25.98
CA VAL A 194 6.86 0.67 27.39
C VAL A 194 7.46 -0.74 27.53
N ASP A 195 8.28 -0.95 28.56
CA ASP A 195 8.78 -2.29 28.87
C ASP A 195 7.65 -3.24 29.32
N LEU A 196 7.82 -4.56 29.13
CA LEU A 196 6.81 -5.54 29.50
C LEU A 196 6.55 -5.58 31.02
N VAL A 197 7.58 -5.39 31.85
CA VAL A 197 7.44 -5.35 33.32
C VAL A 197 6.75 -4.05 33.76
N GLU A 198 7.09 -2.91 33.14
CA GLU A 198 6.40 -1.64 33.38
C GLU A 198 4.94 -1.69 32.94
N LYS A 199 4.65 -2.33 31.81
CA LYS A 199 3.31 -2.53 31.26
C LYS A 199 2.44 -3.38 32.19
N GLU A 200 2.87 -4.58 32.59
CA GLU A 200 2.06 -5.40 33.51
C GLU A 200 1.96 -4.76 34.91
N LYS A 201 2.99 -4.03 35.36
CA LYS A 201 2.89 -3.21 36.57
C LYS A 201 1.81 -2.13 36.45
N ALA A 202 1.69 -1.46 35.31
CA ALA A 202 0.59 -0.51 35.06
C ALA A 202 -0.79 -1.22 35.01
N LEU A 203 -0.87 -2.34 34.30
CA LEU A 203 -2.09 -3.14 34.13
C LEU A 203 -2.51 -3.94 35.38
N SER A 204 -1.78 -3.81 36.48
CA SER A 204 -2.24 -4.21 37.82
C SER A 204 -3.31 -3.27 38.40
N SER A 205 -3.42 -2.04 37.88
CA SER A 205 -4.23 -0.95 38.44
C SER A 205 -5.27 -0.37 37.47
N TYR A 206 -5.23 -0.79 36.21
CA TYR A 206 -6.08 -0.35 35.10
C TYR A 206 -6.59 -1.56 34.32
N ASP A 207 -7.84 -1.49 33.85
CA ASP A 207 -8.52 -2.59 33.17
C ASP A 207 -8.08 -2.70 31.70
N LEU A 208 -7.82 -1.54 31.06
CA LEU A 208 -7.48 -1.39 29.65
C LEU A 208 -6.32 -0.40 29.46
N TYR A 209 -5.70 -0.42 28.28
CA TYR A 209 -4.73 0.59 27.86
C TYR A 209 -4.84 0.97 26.39
N TYR A 210 -4.26 2.13 26.05
CA TYR A 210 -4.05 2.56 24.67
C TYR A 210 -2.67 3.21 24.49
N ASP A 211 -2.06 2.98 23.33
CA ASP A 211 -0.79 3.56 22.89
C ASP A 211 -0.91 4.24 21.50
N MET A 212 -1.98 3.92 20.77
CA MET A 212 -2.29 4.41 19.43
C MET A 212 -3.71 4.99 19.33
N GLN A 213 -3.85 5.91 18.40
CA GLN A 213 -5.12 6.40 17.88
C GLN A 213 -5.54 5.60 16.64
N TYR A 214 -6.82 5.28 16.54
CA TYR A 214 -7.47 4.75 15.33
C TYR A 214 -8.33 5.84 14.68
N SER A 215 -8.09 6.06 13.39
CA SER A 215 -8.83 6.98 12.54
C SER A 215 -9.34 6.23 11.29
N LYS A 216 -10.60 6.47 10.94
CA LYS A 216 -11.21 5.89 9.73
C LYS A 216 -10.57 6.49 8.46
N PRO A 217 -10.53 5.74 7.33
CA PRO A 217 -11.03 4.37 7.18
C PRO A 217 -10.09 3.29 7.75
N VAL A 218 -8.78 3.46 7.56
CA VAL A 218 -7.73 2.50 7.94
C VAL A 218 -6.46 3.26 8.33
N THR A 219 -6.40 3.83 9.52
CA THR A 219 -5.18 4.50 10.03
C THR A 219 -5.02 4.25 11.53
N PHE A 220 -3.84 3.78 11.92
CA PHE A 220 -3.38 3.59 13.29
C PHE A 220 -2.08 4.39 13.47
N THR A 221 -2.05 5.33 14.41
CA THR A 221 -0.92 6.25 14.64
C THR A 221 -0.57 6.35 16.12
N THR A 222 0.72 6.50 16.44
CA THR A 222 1.22 6.67 17.80
C THR A 222 0.72 7.98 18.40
N LEU A 223 0.33 7.97 19.68
CA LEU A 223 0.02 9.18 20.43
C LEU A 223 1.23 9.66 21.23
N HIS A 224 1.89 10.71 20.75
CA HIS A 224 2.90 11.44 21.53
C HIS A 224 2.22 12.30 22.61
N LYS A 225 2.79 12.32 23.83
CA LYS A 225 2.16 12.94 25.01
C LYS A 225 1.89 14.44 24.91
N GLU A 226 2.55 15.14 23.99
CA GLU A 226 2.44 16.60 23.81
C GLU A 226 1.09 17.04 23.22
N ASN A 227 0.32 16.14 22.60
CA ASN A 227 -0.96 16.48 21.94
C ASN A 227 -2.20 16.34 22.83
N ILE A 228 -2.07 15.87 24.07
CA ILE A 228 -3.15 16.02 25.06
C ILE A 228 -2.88 17.30 25.84
N ILE A 229 -3.54 18.40 25.43
CA ILE A 229 -3.67 19.58 26.28
C ILE A 229 -4.50 19.16 27.49
N THR A 230 -3.83 18.80 28.58
CA THR A 230 -4.47 18.75 29.89
C THR A 230 -4.81 20.18 30.27
N GLU A 231 -6.08 20.57 30.12
CA GLU A 231 -6.67 21.74 30.78
C GLU A 231 -6.81 21.51 32.30
N SER A 232 -5.70 21.11 32.93
CA SER A 232 -5.50 21.13 34.37
C SER A 232 -5.34 22.58 34.80
N GLY A 233 -6.47 23.27 34.94
CA GLY A 233 -6.55 24.68 35.30
C GLY A 233 -6.16 24.92 36.76
N GLU A 234 -4.86 24.90 37.05
CA GLU A 234 -4.30 25.50 38.26
C GLU A 234 -3.54 26.79 37.91
N SER A 235 -4.05 27.91 38.41
CA SER A 235 -3.50 29.24 38.17
C SER A 235 -2.23 29.48 38.98
N SER A 236 -1.14 29.87 38.32
CA SER A 236 -0.06 30.63 38.96
C SER A 236 -0.11 32.08 38.47
N VAL A 237 -0.34 33.01 39.40
CA VAL A 237 -0.54 34.44 39.12
C VAL A 237 0.80 35.18 39.25
N ILE A 238 1.24 35.84 38.18
CA ILE A 238 2.18 36.97 38.24
C ILE A 238 1.61 38.10 37.34
N SER A 239 1.72 39.33 37.83
CA SER A 239 0.87 40.48 37.49
C SER A 239 1.14 41.16 36.13
N ASP A 240 0.21 42.06 35.77
CA ASP A 240 0.25 42.99 34.64
C ASP A 240 1.51 43.85 34.52
N ASP A 241 1.79 44.34 33.29
CA ASP A 241 1.74 45.80 33.05
C ASP A 241 1.60 46.20 31.56
N GLY A 242 0.80 47.24 31.28
CA GLY A 242 1.18 48.28 30.30
C GLY A 242 0.97 48.17 28.77
N SER A 243 -0.30 48.24 28.30
CA SER A 243 -0.75 49.11 27.17
C SER A 243 -0.49 48.82 25.67
N SER A 244 -1.62 48.77 24.93
CA SER A 244 -1.93 49.38 23.60
C SER A 244 -1.22 49.01 22.27
N ASN A 245 -2.05 48.49 21.35
CA ASN A 245 -2.13 48.77 19.90
C ASN A 245 -0.87 48.93 19.02
N GLY A 246 -0.70 48.04 18.03
CA GLY A 246 0.07 48.33 16.81
C GLY A 246 0.22 47.15 15.85
N VAL A 247 -0.29 47.26 14.62
CA VAL A 247 -0.03 46.30 13.53
C VAL A 247 1.21 46.77 12.75
N VAL A 248 2.35 46.10 12.92
CA VAL A 248 3.52 46.25 12.02
C VAL A 248 4.29 44.93 11.95
N GLU A 249 4.74 44.54 10.75
CA GLU A 249 5.76 43.50 10.58
C GLU A 249 7.14 44.06 10.97
N SER A 250 7.90 43.35 11.81
CA SER A 250 9.37 43.52 11.92
C SER A 250 10.00 42.33 12.61
N GLY A 251 11.07 41.78 12.00
CA GLY A 251 11.78 40.62 12.53
C GLY A 251 13.08 40.98 13.25
N ASN A 252 13.46 40.17 14.24
CA ASN A 252 14.81 40.11 14.79
C ASN A 252 15.08 38.64 15.17
N LYS A 253 15.88 37.88 14.42
CA LYS A 253 17.35 37.87 14.49
C LYS A 253 17.89 37.89 15.93
N ASN A 254 17.81 36.75 16.62
CA ASN A 254 18.82 36.35 17.62
C ASN A 254 18.77 34.85 18.01
N ALA A 255 18.78 33.96 17.02
CA ALA A 255 19.23 32.58 17.24
C ALA A 255 20.77 32.57 17.18
N LYS A 256 21.45 32.16 18.27
CA LYS A 256 22.92 32.10 18.31
C LYS A 256 23.43 31.07 17.30
N SER A 257 24.48 31.42 16.57
CA SER A 257 25.11 30.57 15.55
C SER A 257 25.90 29.41 16.17
N THR A 258 25.21 28.32 16.51
CA THR A 258 25.84 27.00 16.55
C THR A 258 26.31 26.67 15.13
N LYS A 259 27.63 26.45 14.97
CA LYS A 259 28.20 26.05 13.68
C LYS A 259 27.57 24.75 13.22
N SER A 260 26.79 24.80 12.13
CA SER A 260 27.27 24.39 10.80
C SER A 260 28.01 23.07 10.64
N ASN A 261 28.02 22.14 11.61
CA ASN A 261 28.58 20.82 11.37
C ASN A 261 27.68 20.07 10.38
N GLU A 262 28.19 19.89 9.16
CA GLU A 262 27.60 19.03 8.14
C GLU A 262 27.57 17.59 8.65
N LYS A 263 26.50 17.22 9.34
CA LYS A 263 26.18 15.80 9.56
C LYS A 263 25.89 15.20 8.19
N GLY A 264 26.87 14.46 7.67
CA GLY A 264 26.71 13.67 6.45
C GLY A 264 25.41 12.88 6.50
N LYS A 265 24.59 12.99 5.45
CA LYS A 265 23.26 12.40 5.44
C LYS A 265 23.39 10.88 5.43
N SER A 266 23.06 10.27 6.57
CA SER A 266 23.06 8.81 6.77
C SER A 266 22.28 8.12 5.66
N GLU A 267 22.90 7.10 5.08
CA GLU A 267 22.28 6.21 4.09
C GLU A 267 21.19 5.37 4.77
N MET A 268 20.07 5.17 4.08
CA MET A 268 19.02 4.25 4.49
C MET A 268 18.97 3.03 3.57
N THR A 269 18.89 1.85 4.18
CA THR A 269 18.89 0.57 3.47
C THR A 269 17.47 0.10 3.16
N LEU A 270 17.28 -0.37 1.92
CA LEU A 270 16.05 -0.98 1.44
C LEU A 270 16.26 -2.46 1.10
N LEU A 271 15.37 -3.31 1.61
CA LEU A 271 15.15 -4.69 1.19
C LEU A 271 13.85 -4.77 0.35
N ASP A 272 13.94 -5.26 -0.88
CA ASP A 272 12.79 -5.46 -1.77
C ASP A 272 12.42 -6.95 -1.88
N LEU A 273 11.23 -7.32 -1.39
CA LEU A 273 10.72 -8.69 -1.35
C LEU A 273 9.68 -8.92 -2.47
N TYR A 274 9.83 -10.00 -3.24
CA TYR A 274 9.06 -10.21 -4.48
C TYR A 274 9.31 -9.06 -5.47
N SER A 275 10.58 -8.66 -5.55
CA SER A 275 11.04 -7.43 -6.20
C SER A 275 10.76 -7.36 -7.70
N GLY A 276 10.61 -8.50 -8.38
CA GLY A 276 10.52 -8.59 -9.82
C GLY A 276 11.66 -7.85 -10.51
N CYS A 277 11.35 -7.06 -11.53
CA CYS A 277 12.31 -6.15 -12.18
C CYS A 277 12.49 -4.81 -11.42
N GLY A 278 12.37 -4.79 -10.08
CA GLY A 278 12.68 -3.65 -9.23
C GLY A 278 11.81 -2.40 -9.45
N GLY A 279 10.65 -2.51 -10.10
CA GLY A 279 9.81 -1.34 -10.43
C GLY A 279 9.34 -0.54 -9.22
N MET A 280 9.21 -1.20 -8.06
CA MET A 280 8.89 -0.54 -6.79
C MET A 280 10.13 0.10 -6.15
N SER A 281 11.15 -0.69 -5.81
CA SER A 281 12.40 -0.22 -5.19
C SER A 281 13.09 0.89 -5.97
N THR A 282 13.26 0.74 -7.29
CA THR A 282 13.87 1.77 -8.16
C THR A 282 13.11 3.09 -8.05
N GLY A 283 11.78 3.06 -8.09
CA GLY A 283 10.95 4.26 -7.99
C GLY A 283 11.00 4.90 -6.59
N LEU A 284 10.96 4.09 -5.53
CA LEU A 284 11.07 4.54 -4.13
C LEU A 284 12.40 5.24 -3.88
N CYS A 285 13.52 4.60 -4.24
CA CYS A 285 14.86 5.17 -4.17
C CYS A 285 14.95 6.48 -4.96
N TYR A 286 14.43 6.52 -6.19
CA TYR A 286 14.41 7.75 -7.00
C TYR A 286 13.67 8.90 -6.30
N GLY A 287 12.46 8.65 -5.78
CA GLY A 287 11.65 9.65 -5.07
C GLY A 287 12.29 10.16 -3.77
N ALA A 288 12.90 9.27 -2.99
CA ALA A 288 13.58 9.63 -1.75
C ALA A 288 14.88 10.41 -2.00
N ASN A 289 15.71 9.93 -2.93
CA ASN A 289 17.01 10.52 -3.26
C ASN A 289 16.85 11.96 -3.78
N MET A 290 15.85 12.22 -4.63
CA MET A 290 15.56 13.58 -5.11
C MET A 290 14.98 14.51 -4.05
N SER A 291 14.27 13.97 -3.05
CA SER A 291 13.81 14.75 -1.90
C SER A 291 14.99 15.19 -1.02
N GLY A 292 15.97 14.29 -0.85
CA GLY A 292 17.20 14.52 -0.12
C GLY A 292 17.48 13.51 0.99
N VAL A 293 16.86 12.33 0.94
CA VAL A 293 17.17 11.16 1.79
C VAL A 293 17.84 10.11 0.92
N LYS A 294 19.06 9.66 1.27
CA LYS A 294 19.81 8.67 0.48
C LYS A 294 19.29 7.26 0.77
N LEU A 295 18.28 6.82 0.02
CA LEU A 295 17.71 5.48 0.09
C LEU A 295 18.35 4.58 -1.00
N VAL A 296 18.89 3.43 -0.59
CA VAL A 296 19.61 2.49 -1.47
C VAL A 296 19.01 1.09 -1.34
N THR A 297 18.69 0.45 -2.47
CA THR A 297 18.24 -0.95 -2.50
C THR A 297 19.47 -1.84 -2.27
N LYS A 298 19.66 -2.25 -1.02
CA LYS A 298 20.86 -3.00 -0.60
C LYS A 298 20.70 -4.50 -0.83
N TRP A 299 19.47 -5.02 -0.67
CA TRP A 299 19.13 -6.41 -0.94
C TRP A 299 17.81 -6.49 -1.74
N ALA A 300 17.68 -7.50 -2.61
CA ALA A 300 16.44 -7.78 -3.31
C ALA A 300 16.26 -9.30 -3.47
N VAL A 301 15.02 -9.79 -3.35
CA VAL A 301 14.69 -11.22 -3.42
C VAL A 301 13.56 -11.41 -4.45
N ASP A 302 13.75 -12.35 -5.37
CA ASP A 302 12.71 -12.85 -6.27
C ASP A 302 13.03 -14.29 -6.74
N ILE A 303 12.01 -15.01 -7.21
CA ILE A 303 12.14 -16.39 -7.68
C ILE A 303 12.31 -16.49 -9.21
N ASP A 304 11.97 -15.45 -9.99
CA ASP A 304 12.26 -15.40 -11.43
C ASP A 304 13.73 -14.96 -11.70
N PRO A 305 14.62 -15.85 -12.19
CA PRO A 305 16.00 -15.48 -12.50
C PRO A 305 16.11 -14.35 -13.52
N HIS A 306 15.15 -14.23 -14.45
CA HIS A 306 15.16 -13.15 -15.45
C HIS A 306 14.81 -11.80 -14.82
N ALA A 307 13.98 -11.80 -13.78
CA ALA A 307 13.65 -10.61 -13.01
C ALA A 307 14.84 -10.18 -12.14
N CYS A 308 15.48 -11.13 -11.44
CA CYS A 308 16.72 -10.91 -10.68
C CYS A 308 17.84 -10.32 -11.56
N GLU A 309 18.11 -10.91 -12.72
CA GLU A 309 19.11 -10.42 -13.68
C GLU A 309 18.78 -9.01 -14.19
N SER A 310 17.50 -8.71 -14.43
CA SER A 310 17.07 -7.37 -14.81
C SER A 310 17.34 -6.35 -13.69
N LEU A 311 17.01 -6.69 -12.44
CA LEU A 311 17.24 -5.81 -11.29
C LEU A 311 18.75 -5.58 -11.09
N LYS A 312 19.56 -6.65 -11.12
CA LYS A 312 21.01 -6.61 -10.94
C LYS A 312 21.73 -5.83 -12.05
N GLN A 313 21.24 -5.88 -13.29
CA GLN A 313 21.80 -5.12 -14.42
C GLN A 313 21.56 -3.60 -14.28
N ASN A 314 20.49 -3.17 -13.60
CA ASN A 314 20.19 -1.76 -13.37
C ASN A 314 20.75 -1.24 -12.02
N HIS A 315 20.91 -2.12 -11.03
CA HIS A 315 21.44 -1.83 -9.70
C HIS A 315 22.57 -2.80 -9.35
N ALA A 316 23.77 -2.52 -9.85
CA ALA A 316 24.92 -3.39 -9.69
C ALA A 316 25.37 -3.53 -8.21
N GLU A 317 25.07 -2.53 -7.37
CA GLU A 317 25.34 -2.50 -5.94
C GLU A 317 24.42 -3.39 -5.08
N THR A 318 23.24 -3.77 -5.60
CA THR A 318 22.25 -4.56 -4.85
C THR A 318 22.68 -6.02 -4.73
N GLN A 319 22.55 -6.61 -3.54
CA GLN A 319 22.62 -8.05 -3.33
C GLN A 319 21.30 -8.69 -3.76
N VAL A 320 21.23 -9.06 -5.04
CA VAL A 320 20.04 -9.69 -5.64
C VAL A 320 20.12 -11.20 -5.48
N ARG A 321 19.11 -11.80 -4.85
CA ARG A 321 19.05 -13.23 -4.53
C ARG A 321 17.92 -13.89 -5.32
N ASN A 322 18.25 -14.96 -6.05
CA ASN A 322 17.27 -15.75 -6.80
C ASN A 322 16.85 -17.00 -6.03
N GLU A 323 15.89 -16.83 -5.12
CA GLU A 323 15.40 -17.85 -4.19
C GLU A 323 13.99 -17.51 -3.71
N ALA A 324 13.31 -18.44 -3.01
CA ALA A 324 12.02 -18.14 -2.40
C ALA A 324 12.20 -17.23 -1.17
N ALA A 325 11.22 -16.35 -0.90
CA ALA A 325 11.25 -15.49 0.29
C ALA A 325 11.21 -16.30 1.61
N GLU A 326 10.65 -17.52 1.57
CA GLU A 326 10.63 -18.44 2.70
C GLU A 326 12.01 -19.07 2.96
N ASP A 327 12.69 -19.56 1.92
CA ASP A 327 14.09 -20.01 2.03
C ASP A 327 15.00 -18.85 2.48
N PHE A 328 14.79 -17.62 1.99
CA PHE A 328 15.48 -16.42 2.47
C PHE A 328 15.24 -16.18 3.98
N LEU A 329 14.00 -16.29 4.47
CA LEU A 329 13.71 -16.15 5.91
C LEU A 329 14.43 -17.21 6.76
N PHE A 330 14.55 -18.44 6.28
CA PHE A 330 15.36 -19.47 6.95
C PHE A 330 16.86 -19.16 6.87
N LEU A 331 17.36 -18.71 5.71
CA LEU A 331 18.74 -18.26 5.54
C LEU A 331 19.11 -17.14 6.51
N LEU A 332 18.24 -16.15 6.71
CA LEU A 332 18.47 -15.07 7.68
C LEU A 332 18.61 -15.59 9.12
N LYS A 333 17.83 -16.61 9.49
CA LYS A 333 17.87 -17.23 10.83
C LYS A 333 19.13 -18.07 11.03
N GLU A 334 19.58 -18.81 10.03
CA GLU A 334 20.85 -19.56 10.11
C GLU A 334 22.07 -18.62 10.02
N TRP A 335 21.98 -17.54 9.24
CA TRP A 335 23.00 -16.49 9.17
C TRP A 335 23.18 -15.79 10.53
N GLU A 336 22.08 -15.45 11.21
CA GLU A 336 22.12 -14.86 12.55
C GLU A 336 22.76 -15.81 13.58
N LYS A 337 22.56 -17.13 13.47
CA LYS A 337 23.27 -18.13 14.29
C LYS A 337 24.76 -18.17 13.99
N LEU A 338 25.18 -18.21 12.72
CA LEU A 338 26.59 -18.23 12.36
C LEU A 338 27.34 -16.97 12.79
N CYS A 339 26.70 -15.79 12.70
CA CYS A 339 27.28 -14.55 13.23
C CYS A 339 27.38 -14.53 14.77
N LYS A 340 26.56 -15.32 15.47
CA LYS A 340 26.69 -15.56 16.93
C LYS A 340 27.78 -16.59 17.25
N GLU A 341 27.85 -17.69 16.49
CA GLU A 341 28.84 -18.77 16.69
C GLU A 341 30.29 -18.30 16.49
N PHE A 342 30.51 -17.29 15.63
CA PHE A 342 31.81 -16.68 15.39
C PHE A 342 32.04 -15.34 16.12
N ASP A 343 31.28 -15.06 17.18
CA ASP A 343 31.42 -13.87 18.05
C ASP A 343 31.40 -12.51 17.31
N LEU A 344 30.75 -12.42 16.14
CA LEU A 344 30.75 -11.21 15.31
C LEU A 344 29.79 -10.13 15.84
N LEU A 345 28.68 -10.53 16.47
CA LEU A 345 27.66 -9.59 16.93
C LEU A 345 28.18 -8.68 18.06
N GLY A 346 28.07 -7.37 17.86
CA GLY A 346 28.54 -6.35 18.82
C GLY A 346 29.95 -5.82 18.52
N SER A 347 30.70 -6.46 17.61
CA SER A 347 31.82 -5.78 16.95
C SER A 347 31.30 -4.58 16.16
N LYS A 348 31.99 -3.43 16.23
CA LYS A 348 31.62 -2.26 15.43
C LYS A 348 31.91 -2.54 13.97
N HIS A 349 30.99 -2.13 13.09
CA HIS A 349 31.35 -1.89 11.70
C HIS A 349 32.29 -0.68 11.64
N ASP A 350 33.55 -0.91 11.29
CA ASP A 350 34.43 0.16 10.85
C ASP A 350 33.94 0.62 9.47
N GLU A 351 33.36 1.82 9.42
CA GLU A 351 32.98 2.46 8.15
C GLU A 351 34.25 2.85 7.37
N ASP A 352 34.18 2.68 6.04
CA ASP A 352 35.21 3.04 5.05
C ASP A 352 36.52 2.21 5.07
N THR A 353 36.39 0.90 4.81
CA THR A 353 37.35 0.24 3.91
C THR A 353 36.69 -0.09 2.58
N SER A 354 36.92 0.76 1.58
CA SER A 354 36.65 0.45 0.18
C SER A 354 37.63 -0.60 -0.35
N VAL A 355 37.47 -1.85 0.11
CA VAL A 355 38.14 -3.02 -0.47
C VAL A 355 37.64 -3.17 -1.90
N LYS A 356 38.37 -2.58 -2.84
CA LYS A 356 38.29 -2.98 -4.24
C LYS A 356 38.55 -4.47 -4.28
N SER A 357 37.71 -5.20 -5.00
CA SER A 357 38.09 -6.50 -5.53
C SER A 357 39.20 -6.28 -6.55
N GLU A 358 40.44 -6.21 -6.08
CA GLU A 358 41.60 -6.44 -6.92
C GLU A 358 41.57 -7.92 -7.31
N GLU A 359 40.83 -8.20 -8.38
CA GLU A 359 40.95 -9.43 -9.16
C GLU A 359 42.35 -9.42 -9.78
N SER A 360 43.33 -9.82 -8.97
CA SER A 360 44.66 -10.18 -9.44
C SER A 360 44.53 -11.49 -10.21
N ASP A 361 44.19 -11.39 -11.50
CA ASP A 361 44.39 -12.45 -12.48
C ASP A 361 45.90 -12.67 -12.65
N SER A 362 46.51 -13.32 -11.66
CA SER A 362 47.76 -14.05 -11.83
C SER A 362 47.43 -15.29 -12.65
N GLU A 363 47.77 -15.25 -13.94
CA GLU A 363 47.72 -16.40 -14.85
C GLU A 363 48.70 -17.49 -14.39
N GLU A 364 48.33 -18.27 -13.37
CA GLU A 364 49.03 -19.53 -13.07
C GLU A 364 48.74 -20.55 -14.18
N VAL A 365 49.79 -21.25 -14.61
CA VAL A 365 49.78 -22.03 -15.86
C VAL A 365 48.93 -23.30 -15.70
N ASP A 366 48.07 -23.55 -16.70
CA ASP A 366 47.10 -24.65 -16.77
C ASP A 366 47.75 -26.06 -16.82
N GLU A 367 48.24 -26.56 -15.67
CA GLU A 367 48.62 -27.96 -15.50
C GLU A 367 47.37 -28.86 -15.46
N LYS A 368 46.97 -29.32 -16.65
CA LYS A 368 45.85 -30.25 -16.85
C LYS A 368 46.02 -31.54 -16.05
N ARG A 369 45.27 -31.64 -14.95
CA ARG A 369 45.04 -32.91 -14.24
C ARG A 369 43.83 -33.64 -14.81
N ASP A 370 43.87 -34.96 -14.76
CA ASP A 370 42.77 -35.82 -15.22
C ASP A 370 41.58 -35.70 -14.24
N PRO A 371 40.36 -35.35 -14.69
CA PRO A 371 39.24 -35.05 -13.80
C PRO A 371 38.59 -36.28 -13.13
N TYR A 372 39.11 -37.50 -13.30
CA TYR A 372 38.45 -38.73 -12.84
C TYR A 372 39.10 -39.49 -11.67
N GLU A 373 40.29 -39.10 -11.19
CA GLU A 373 40.87 -39.64 -9.95
C GLU A 373 41.67 -38.57 -9.19
N GLY A 374 41.12 -38.03 -8.09
CA GLY A 374 41.78 -37.03 -7.25
C GLY A 374 40.93 -36.51 -6.08
N GLU A 375 41.60 -36.03 -5.04
CA GLU A 375 40.97 -35.35 -3.90
C GLU A 375 40.62 -33.89 -4.25
N PHE A 376 39.41 -33.45 -3.94
CA PHE A 376 38.94 -32.09 -4.24
C PHE A 376 39.19 -31.14 -3.06
N GLU A 377 40.05 -30.13 -3.26
CA GLU A 377 40.39 -29.15 -2.22
C GLU A 377 39.56 -27.85 -2.38
N VAL A 378 38.92 -27.41 -1.30
CA VAL A 378 38.18 -26.13 -1.23
C VAL A 378 39.18 -24.97 -1.30
N GLN A 379 39.09 -24.11 -2.31
CA GLN A 379 39.90 -22.90 -2.39
C GLN A 379 39.29 -21.76 -1.56
N LYS A 380 37.98 -21.54 -1.71
CA LYS A 380 37.20 -20.53 -0.97
C LYS A 380 35.71 -20.77 -1.13
N LEU A 381 34.92 -20.23 -0.20
CA LEU A 381 33.46 -20.13 -0.33
C LEU A 381 33.12 -18.77 -0.99
N ILE A 382 32.13 -18.76 -1.87
CA ILE A 382 31.77 -17.57 -2.68
C ILE A 382 30.31 -17.14 -2.55
N ALA A 383 29.41 -18.01 -2.08
CA ALA A 383 28.02 -17.67 -1.79
C ALA A 383 27.43 -18.60 -0.72
N VAL A 384 26.27 -18.23 -0.19
CA VAL A 384 25.47 -19.03 0.75
C VAL A 384 23.98 -18.93 0.39
N CYS A 385 23.23 -20.01 0.55
CA CYS A 385 21.77 -20.04 0.45
C CYS A 385 21.17 -21.07 1.43
N TYR A 386 19.86 -21.00 1.64
CA TYR A 386 19.10 -22.06 2.29
C TYR A 386 18.20 -22.74 1.25
N GLY A 387 17.70 -23.93 1.58
CA GLY A 387 16.84 -24.72 0.70
C GLY A 387 17.60 -25.86 0.05
N ASP A 388 17.26 -26.19 -1.19
CA ASP A 388 17.77 -27.36 -1.92
C ASP A 388 18.24 -26.97 -3.34
N PRO A 389 19.38 -26.27 -3.49
CA PRO A 389 19.89 -25.82 -4.79
C PRO A 389 20.22 -26.99 -5.73
N CYS A 390 20.49 -28.17 -5.19
CA CYS A 390 20.88 -29.38 -5.92
C CYS A 390 19.70 -30.31 -6.27
N LYS A 391 18.45 -29.97 -5.86
CA LYS A 391 17.23 -30.77 -6.10
C LYS A 391 17.30 -32.20 -5.54
N THR A 392 17.94 -32.33 -4.38
CA THR A 392 18.16 -33.55 -3.59
C THR A 392 17.06 -33.85 -2.57
N ASN A 393 16.05 -32.99 -2.47
CA ASN A 393 14.97 -32.99 -1.47
C ASN A 393 15.47 -32.84 -0.02
N ASN A 394 16.49 -31.99 0.18
CA ASN A 394 17.17 -31.77 1.46
C ASN A 394 17.30 -30.26 1.75
N GLN A 395 16.24 -29.63 2.29
CA GLN A 395 16.26 -28.21 2.65
C GLN A 395 17.21 -27.95 3.83
N LYS A 396 18.39 -27.37 3.54
CA LYS A 396 19.45 -27.05 4.51
C LYS A 396 20.23 -25.80 4.09
N LEU A 397 21.09 -25.33 4.97
CA LEU A 397 22.11 -24.34 4.63
C LEU A 397 23.15 -24.96 3.67
N HIS A 398 23.42 -24.27 2.56
CA HIS A 398 24.39 -24.67 1.54
C HIS A 398 25.34 -23.51 1.24
N PHE A 399 26.61 -23.83 0.97
CA PHE A 399 27.63 -22.87 0.54
C PHE A 399 28.08 -23.19 -0.88
N LYS A 400 28.31 -22.15 -1.68
CA LYS A 400 28.88 -22.31 -3.02
C LYS A 400 30.41 -22.33 -2.92
N VAL A 401 31.01 -23.42 -3.37
CA VAL A 401 32.44 -23.70 -3.28
C VAL A 401 33.14 -23.32 -4.59
N ARG A 402 34.29 -22.65 -4.49
CA ARG A 402 35.31 -22.62 -5.55
C ARG A 402 36.34 -23.70 -5.25
N TRP A 403 36.52 -24.62 -6.18
CA TRP A 403 37.51 -25.70 -6.08
C TRP A 403 38.89 -25.24 -6.56
N LYS A 404 39.95 -25.68 -5.88
CA LYS A 404 41.33 -25.27 -6.15
C LYS A 404 41.81 -25.84 -7.48
N GLY A 405 42.32 -24.96 -8.36
CA GLY A 405 42.73 -25.32 -9.72
C GLY A 405 41.58 -25.40 -10.74
N PHE A 406 40.34 -25.03 -10.36
CA PHE A 406 39.18 -25.04 -11.26
C PHE A 406 38.60 -23.64 -11.50
N GLY A 407 38.13 -23.41 -12.73
CA GLY A 407 37.46 -22.16 -13.12
C GLY A 407 36.00 -22.07 -12.63
N PRO A 408 35.36 -20.88 -12.72
CA PRO A 408 34.03 -20.61 -12.17
C PRO A 408 32.89 -21.53 -12.66
N SER A 409 33.09 -22.21 -13.79
CA SER A 409 32.15 -23.19 -14.35
C SER A 409 32.00 -24.47 -13.51
N TYR A 410 32.95 -24.72 -12.59
CA TYR A 410 32.97 -25.89 -11.71
C TYR A 410 32.44 -25.58 -10.29
N ASP A 411 31.99 -24.34 -10.02
CA ASP A 411 31.57 -23.94 -8.67
C ASP A 411 30.25 -24.61 -8.27
N THR A 412 30.31 -25.60 -7.36
CA THR A 412 29.17 -26.39 -6.87
C THR A 412 28.57 -25.85 -5.57
N TRP A 413 27.36 -26.30 -5.23
CA TRP A 413 26.68 -26.01 -3.96
C TRP A 413 26.79 -27.21 -3.03
N GLU A 414 27.55 -27.07 -1.94
CA GLU A 414 27.75 -28.13 -0.95
C GLU A 414 26.94 -27.85 0.33
N PRO A 415 26.34 -28.87 0.96
CA PRO A 415 25.61 -28.72 2.22
C PRO A 415 26.58 -28.41 3.37
N PHE A 416 26.16 -27.59 4.34
CA PHE A 416 26.96 -27.23 5.51
C PHE A 416 27.54 -28.45 6.24
N ASP A 417 26.74 -29.50 6.45
CA ASP A 417 27.16 -30.76 7.09
C ASP A 417 28.32 -31.46 6.36
N GLY A 418 28.45 -31.26 5.04
CA GLY A 418 29.53 -31.80 4.20
C GLY A 418 30.82 -30.98 4.25
N LEU A 419 30.78 -29.77 4.80
CA LEU A 419 31.91 -28.84 4.92
C LEU A 419 32.46 -28.77 6.36
N SER A 420 32.15 -29.76 7.21
CA SER A 420 32.57 -29.83 8.61
C SER A 420 34.09 -29.74 8.84
N ASN A 421 34.89 -30.17 7.86
CA ASN A 421 36.36 -30.08 7.89
C ASN A 421 36.90 -28.70 7.43
N CYS A 422 36.02 -27.78 7.00
CA CYS A 422 36.36 -26.49 6.39
C CYS A 422 35.88 -25.29 7.24
N MET A 423 35.70 -25.47 8.56
CA MET A 423 35.11 -24.45 9.46
C MET A 423 35.88 -23.13 9.49
N ASP A 424 37.19 -23.12 9.24
CA ASP A 424 37.97 -21.87 9.13
C ASP A 424 37.63 -21.09 7.85
N SER A 425 37.41 -21.78 6.71
CA SER A 425 36.92 -21.17 5.47
C SER A 425 35.47 -20.67 5.60
N ILE A 426 34.65 -21.36 6.41
CA ILE A 426 33.29 -20.90 6.77
C ILE A 426 33.39 -19.64 7.64
N ARG A 427 34.24 -19.62 8.68
CA ARG A 427 34.46 -18.44 9.52
C ARG A 427 34.95 -17.24 8.70
N GLU A 428 35.91 -17.45 7.79
CA GLU A 428 36.42 -16.40 6.91
C GLU A 428 35.32 -15.82 6.00
N PHE A 429 34.53 -16.69 5.36
CA PHE A 429 33.41 -16.27 4.53
C PHE A 429 32.33 -15.52 5.32
N VAL A 430 31.92 -16.03 6.49
CA VAL A 430 30.91 -15.38 7.33
C VAL A 430 31.43 -14.04 7.86
N THR A 431 32.70 -13.95 8.26
CA THR A 431 33.32 -12.69 8.70
C THR A 431 33.33 -11.64 7.59
N ARG A 432 33.83 -11.99 6.39
CA ARG A 432 33.81 -11.07 5.23
C ARG A 432 32.39 -10.71 4.80
N GLY A 433 31.45 -11.66 4.89
CA GLY A 433 30.05 -11.47 4.54
C GLY A 433 29.30 -10.55 5.52
N TYR A 434 29.62 -10.64 6.82
CA TYR A 434 29.11 -9.73 7.87
C TYR A 434 29.64 -8.32 7.68
N GLN A 435 30.96 -8.17 7.48
CA GLN A 435 31.60 -6.88 7.22
C GLN A 435 31.03 -6.17 5.98
N SER A 436 30.81 -6.90 4.88
CA SER A 436 30.23 -6.36 3.64
C SER A 436 28.69 -6.37 3.57
N ARG A 437 28.02 -6.87 4.62
CA ARG A 437 26.57 -7.07 4.76
C ARG A 437 25.92 -7.77 3.55
N ILE A 438 26.41 -8.95 3.17
CA ILE A 438 25.84 -9.76 2.07
C ILE A 438 24.40 -10.24 2.37
N LEU A 439 24.07 -10.36 3.65
CA LEU A 439 22.76 -10.68 4.19
C LEU A 439 22.48 -9.74 5.37
N PRO A 440 21.24 -9.23 5.52
CA PRO A 440 20.88 -8.36 6.63
C PRO A 440 20.66 -9.14 7.94
N LEU A 441 21.03 -8.53 9.06
CA LEU A 441 20.61 -8.94 10.41
C LEU A 441 19.50 -8.01 10.93
N PRO A 442 18.79 -8.36 12.02
CA PRO A 442 17.83 -7.46 12.65
C PRO A 442 18.47 -6.11 13.02
N GLY A 443 17.94 -5.02 12.46
CA GLY A 443 18.51 -3.67 12.57
C GLY A 443 19.34 -3.18 11.37
N ASP A 444 19.79 -4.05 10.46
CA ASP A 444 20.49 -3.64 9.22
C ASP A 444 19.58 -3.02 8.15
N VAL A 445 18.25 -3.21 8.29
CA VAL A 445 17.25 -2.83 7.28
C VAL A 445 16.38 -1.68 7.78
N ASP A 446 16.54 -0.50 7.18
CA ASP A 446 15.68 0.65 7.50
C ASP A 446 14.27 0.51 6.93
N PHE A 447 14.14 -0.06 5.73
CA PHE A 447 12.89 -0.10 5.00
C PHE A 447 12.72 -1.46 4.29
N ILE A 448 11.55 -2.08 4.45
CA ILE A 448 11.13 -3.23 3.64
C ILE A 448 10.01 -2.79 2.69
N CYS A 449 10.16 -3.03 1.39
CA CYS A 449 9.04 -3.01 0.46
C CYS A 449 8.76 -4.41 -0.10
N GLY A 450 7.54 -4.67 -0.56
CA GLY A 450 7.27 -5.91 -1.31
C GLY A 450 5.83 -6.10 -1.77
N GLY A 451 5.66 -6.98 -2.76
CA GLY A 451 4.36 -7.30 -3.37
C GLY A 451 3.97 -8.78 -3.19
N PRO A 452 3.63 -9.24 -1.96
CA PRO A 452 3.40 -10.66 -1.69
C PRO A 452 2.29 -11.27 -2.57
N PRO A 453 2.59 -12.29 -3.39
CA PRO A 453 1.67 -12.77 -4.41
C PRO A 453 0.48 -13.53 -3.81
N CYS A 454 -0.69 -12.87 -3.76
CA CYS A 454 -1.96 -13.46 -3.36
C CYS A 454 -2.74 -13.97 -4.59
N GLN A 455 -2.33 -15.12 -5.15
CA GLN A 455 -2.96 -15.67 -6.35
C GLN A 455 -4.34 -16.29 -6.07
N GLY A 456 -4.62 -16.70 -4.83
CA GLY A 456 -5.88 -17.34 -4.45
C GLY A 456 -7.10 -16.44 -4.66
N ILE A 457 -6.97 -15.14 -4.37
CA ILE A 457 -8.07 -14.15 -4.44
C ILE A 457 -8.35 -13.60 -5.84
N SER A 458 -7.33 -13.58 -6.71
CA SER A 458 -7.33 -12.89 -8.00
C SER A 458 -8.51 -13.25 -8.88
N GLY A 459 -9.15 -12.26 -9.53
CA GLY A 459 -10.24 -12.49 -10.49
C GLY A 459 -9.90 -13.38 -11.69
N HIS A 460 -8.62 -13.74 -11.89
CA HIS A 460 -8.19 -14.73 -12.88
C HIS A 460 -8.22 -16.19 -12.37
N ASN A 461 -8.20 -16.41 -11.05
CA ASN A 461 -8.28 -17.74 -10.46
C ASN A 461 -9.74 -18.23 -10.49
N ARG A 462 -9.96 -19.43 -11.04
CA ARG A 462 -11.28 -20.08 -11.10
C ARG A 462 -11.67 -20.79 -9.80
N PHE A 463 -10.69 -21.22 -9.01
CA PHE A 463 -10.86 -22.02 -7.81
C PHE A 463 -10.35 -21.23 -6.59
N ARG A 464 -11.24 -20.42 -6.01
CA ARG A 464 -10.93 -19.46 -4.95
C ARG A 464 -11.59 -19.89 -3.64
N ASN A 465 -10.82 -20.00 -2.57
CA ASN A 465 -11.34 -20.32 -1.24
C ASN A 465 -11.95 -19.05 -0.61
N TYR A 466 -13.27 -18.98 -0.48
CA TYR A 466 -13.97 -17.86 0.16
C TYR A 466 -14.15 -18.01 1.67
N THR A 467 -14.05 -19.22 2.24
CA THR A 467 -14.32 -19.47 3.67
C THR A 467 -13.09 -19.27 4.54
N ASP A 468 -11.90 -19.62 4.03
CA ASP A 468 -10.63 -19.36 4.71
C ASP A 468 -9.52 -19.02 3.70
N PRO A 469 -9.42 -17.76 3.25
CA PRO A 469 -8.43 -17.36 2.25
C PRO A 469 -7.00 -17.37 2.78
N LEU A 470 -6.77 -17.36 4.09
CA LEU A 470 -5.44 -17.44 4.70
C LEU A 470 -4.87 -18.86 4.61
N LYS A 471 -5.74 -19.89 4.67
CA LYS A 471 -5.35 -21.29 4.44
C LYS A 471 -5.25 -21.71 2.97
N ASP A 472 -5.52 -20.83 1.99
CA ASP A 472 -5.19 -21.12 0.58
C ASP A 472 -3.67 -20.94 0.38
N PRO A 473 -2.90 -21.99 0.04
CA PRO A 473 -1.44 -21.88 -0.11
C PRO A 473 -1.02 -20.86 -1.17
N LYS A 474 -1.91 -20.52 -2.12
CA LYS A 474 -1.71 -19.46 -3.12
C LYS A 474 -1.65 -18.04 -2.53
N ASN A 475 -1.92 -17.88 -1.23
CA ASN A 475 -1.83 -16.62 -0.48
C ASN A 475 -0.78 -16.68 0.64
N HIS A 476 -0.11 -17.82 0.85
CA HIS A 476 0.81 -18.04 1.98
C HIS A 476 1.95 -17.02 2.06
N GLN A 477 2.41 -16.50 0.92
CA GLN A 477 3.48 -15.50 0.85
C GLN A 477 3.15 -14.16 1.55
N LEU A 478 1.88 -13.90 1.87
CA LEU A 478 1.49 -12.79 2.76
C LEU A 478 1.95 -13.02 4.21
N VAL A 479 1.92 -14.27 4.68
CA VAL A 479 2.41 -14.67 6.01
C VAL A 479 3.92 -14.55 6.05
N VAL A 480 4.62 -15.16 5.08
CA VAL A 480 6.09 -15.09 4.94
C VAL A 480 6.59 -13.64 4.91
N TYR A 481 5.91 -12.75 4.18
CA TYR A 481 6.24 -11.32 4.15
C TYR A 481 6.15 -10.65 5.53
N MET A 482 5.08 -10.92 6.27
CA MET A 482 4.90 -10.39 7.64
C MET A 482 5.89 -10.99 8.63
N ASP A 483 6.29 -12.25 8.45
CA ASP A 483 7.25 -12.93 9.32
C ASP A 483 8.71 -12.45 9.07
N ILE A 484 9.05 -12.02 7.84
CA ILE A 484 10.32 -11.33 7.55
C ILE A 484 10.34 -9.94 8.20
N ILE A 485 9.22 -9.20 8.18
CA ILE A 485 9.08 -7.91 8.88
C ILE A 485 9.25 -8.09 10.39
N ASP A 486 8.67 -9.15 10.97
CA ASP A 486 8.78 -9.41 12.41
C ASP A 486 10.20 -9.87 12.81
N PHE A 487 10.92 -10.56 11.93
CA PHE A 487 12.32 -10.92 12.16
C PHE A 487 13.26 -9.70 12.07
N LEU A 488 13.14 -8.89 11.02
CA LEU A 488 14.09 -7.80 10.75
C LEU A 488 13.76 -6.47 11.46
N ARG A 489 12.50 -6.29 11.88
CA ARG A 489 11.97 -5.12 12.62
C ARG A 489 12.36 -3.75 12.01
N PRO A 490 12.14 -3.50 10.70
CA PRO A 490 12.56 -2.27 10.02
C PRO A 490 11.91 -0.99 10.56
N LYS A 491 12.47 0.18 10.25
CA LYS A 491 11.88 1.49 10.59
C LYS A 491 10.60 1.76 9.79
N PHE A 492 10.55 1.29 8.54
CA PHE A 492 9.41 1.45 7.62
C PHE A 492 9.06 0.16 6.88
N VAL A 493 7.79 0.04 6.48
CA VAL A 493 7.25 -1.05 5.67
C VAL A 493 6.34 -0.49 4.57
N LEU A 494 6.40 -1.04 3.36
CA LEU A 494 5.44 -0.75 2.29
C LEU A 494 5.05 -2.04 1.55
N MET A 495 3.82 -2.49 1.77
CA MET A 495 3.24 -3.60 1.02
C MET A 495 2.41 -3.08 -0.15
N GLU A 496 2.65 -3.57 -1.37
CA GLU A 496 1.74 -3.43 -2.51
C GLU A 496 0.81 -4.67 -2.59
N ASN A 497 -0.43 -4.47 -3.03
CA ASN A 497 -1.18 -5.58 -3.62
C ASN A 497 -2.26 -5.15 -4.63
N VAL A 498 -2.79 -6.16 -5.35
CA VAL A 498 -3.99 -6.00 -6.17
C VAL A 498 -5.17 -5.58 -5.30
N CYS A 499 -6.03 -4.68 -5.81
CA CYS A 499 -7.18 -4.20 -5.03
C CYS A 499 -8.14 -5.29 -4.58
N ASP A 500 -8.12 -6.49 -5.17
CA ASP A 500 -8.98 -7.59 -4.74
C ASP A 500 -8.64 -8.09 -3.31
N ILE A 501 -7.47 -7.74 -2.75
CA ILE A 501 -7.10 -8.04 -1.35
C ILE A 501 -8.03 -7.38 -0.32
N VAL A 502 -8.72 -6.30 -0.73
CA VAL A 502 -9.74 -5.58 0.05
C VAL A 502 -11.16 -5.77 -0.51
N LYS A 503 -11.41 -6.79 -1.33
CA LYS A 503 -12.76 -7.09 -1.88
C LYS A 503 -13.16 -8.55 -1.75
N PHE A 504 -12.19 -9.44 -1.87
CA PHE A 504 -12.41 -10.87 -1.82
C PHE A 504 -12.56 -11.31 -0.36
N ALA A 505 -13.61 -12.10 -0.07
CA ALA A 505 -13.95 -12.54 1.29
C ALA A 505 -13.89 -11.39 2.31
N ASP A 506 -14.67 -10.35 2.02
CA ASP A 506 -14.84 -9.12 2.80
C ASP A 506 -13.54 -8.39 3.18
N GLY A 507 -12.47 -8.59 2.38
CA GLY A 507 -11.18 -7.94 2.57
C GLY A 507 -10.29 -8.57 3.64
N ILE A 508 -10.58 -9.79 4.10
CA ILE A 508 -9.91 -10.45 5.23
C ILE A 508 -8.37 -10.49 5.12
N LEU A 509 -7.80 -10.63 3.91
CA LEU A 509 -6.35 -10.60 3.73
C LEU A 509 -5.74 -9.21 3.94
N GLY A 510 -6.41 -8.15 3.46
CA GLY A 510 -5.99 -6.77 3.71
C GLY A 510 -6.10 -6.41 5.20
N TYR A 511 -7.16 -6.87 5.86
CA TYR A 511 -7.34 -6.70 7.31
C TYR A 511 -6.37 -7.54 8.14
N HIS A 512 -5.98 -8.74 7.69
CA HIS A 512 -4.91 -9.53 8.31
C HIS A 512 -3.56 -8.81 8.22
N ALA A 513 -3.25 -8.19 7.07
CA ALA A 513 -2.03 -7.41 6.90
C ALA A 513 -1.97 -6.19 7.84
N VAL A 514 -3.08 -5.47 7.99
CA VAL A 514 -3.24 -4.39 9.00
C VAL A 514 -3.07 -4.95 10.42
N GLY A 515 -3.76 -6.05 10.74
CA GLY A 515 -3.72 -6.69 12.05
C GLY A 515 -2.31 -7.16 12.46
N ARG A 516 -1.53 -7.75 11.53
CA ARG A 516 -0.14 -8.15 11.76
C ARG A 516 0.78 -6.94 12.02
N LEU A 517 0.61 -5.83 11.30
CA LEU A 517 1.38 -4.61 11.59
C LEU A 517 1.04 -4.05 12.98
N VAL A 518 -0.25 -3.95 13.33
CA VAL A 518 -0.69 -3.43 14.63
C VAL A 518 -0.28 -4.37 15.78
N SER A 519 -0.33 -5.70 15.61
CA SER A 519 0.16 -6.67 16.61
C SER A 519 1.68 -6.57 16.81
N MET A 520 2.43 -6.23 15.75
CA MET A 520 3.87 -5.95 15.82
C MET A 520 4.20 -4.56 16.40
N ASN A 521 3.21 -3.76 16.82
CA ASN A 521 3.35 -2.36 17.24
C ASN A 521 3.90 -1.43 16.14
N TYR A 522 3.53 -1.64 14.89
CA TYR A 522 3.69 -0.64 13.83
C TYR A 522 2.47 0.27 13.76
N GLN A 523 2.72 1.57 13.61
CA GLN A 523 1.75 2.49 13.04
C GLN A 523 1.47 2.05 11.60
N THR A 524 0.24 2.19 11.11
CA THR A 524 -0.10 1.76 9.76
C THR A 524 -1.23 2.57 9.12
N ARG A 525 -1.16 2.77 7.80
CA ARG A 525 -2.29 3.30 7.02
C ARG A 525 -2.41 2.63 5.65
N LEU A 526 -3.64 2.37 5.22
CA LEU A 526 -3.96 1.77 3.92
C LEU A 526 -4.51 2.82 2.96
N GLY A 527 -4.07 2.78 1.70
CA GLY A 527 -4.54 3.65 0.62
C GLY A 527 -4.69 2.91 -0.70
N ILE A 528 -5.56 3.41 -1.56
CA ILE A 528 -5.81 2.90 -2.91
C ILE A 528 -5.42 4.00 -3.89
N MET A 529 -4.49 3.69 -4.78
CA MET A 529 -3.93 4.65 -5.74
C MET A 529 -4.11 4.14 -7.16
N ALA A 530 -4.51 5.02 -8.08
CA ALA A 530 -4.56 4.74 -9.52
C ALA A 530 -3.28 5.25 -10.18
N ALA A 531 -2.58 4.41 -10.94
CA ALA A 531 -1.31 4.79 -11.56
C ALA A 531 -1.43 6.01 -12.48
N GLY A 532 -2.54 6.14 -13.23
CA GLY A 532 -2.79 7.28 -14.11
C GLY A 532 -2.82 8.64 -13.40
N SER A 533 -3.16 8.68 -12.11
CA SER A 533 -3.09 9.89 -11.28
C SER A 533 -1.67 10.46 -11.14
N PHE A 534 -0.64 9.72 -11.56
CA PHE A 534 0.78 10.05 -11.45
C PHE A 534 1.47 10.11 -12.82
N GLY A 535 0.73 10.44 -13.88
CA GLY A 535 1.31 10.79 -15.19
C GLY A 535 1.68 9.61 -16.09
N VAL A 536 0.85 8.56 -16.13
CA VAL A 536 1.01 7.41 -17.06
C VAL A 536 -0.32 7.03 -17.71
N PRO A 537 -0.34 6.54 -18.97
CA PRO A 537 -1.57 6.24 -19.72
C PRO A 537 -2.21 4.89 -19.34
N GLN A 538 -2.49 4.68 -18.04
CA GLN A 538 -3.14 3.47 -17.51
C GLN A 538 -4.07 3.74 -16.31
N CYS A 539 -5.12 2.93 -16.17
CA CYS A 539 -6.09 2.96 -15.06
C CYS A 539 -5.84 1.81 -14.05
N ARG A 540 -4.56 1.48 -13.81
CA ARG A 540 -4.13 0.42 -12.89
C ARG A 540 -4.27 0.89 -11.44
N LEU A 541 -5.31 0.44 -10.74
CA LEU A 541 -5.47 0.66 -9.30
C LEU A 541 -4.69 -0.40 -8.50
N ARG A 542 -4.14 0.02 -7.36
CA ARG A 542 -3.43 -0.80 -6.38
C ARG A 542 -3.70 -0.37 -4.95
N VAL A 543 -3.62 -1.33 -4.02
CA VAL A 543 -3.62 -1.11 -2.57
C VAL A 543 -2.16 -0.96 -2.13
N PHE A 544 -1.92 0.03 -1.28
CA PHE A 544 -0.65 0.26 -0.61
C PHE A 544 -0.90 0.32 0.89
N LEU A 545 -0.11 -0.42 1.66
CA LEU A 545 -0.16 -0.45 3.12
C LEU A 545 1.19 0.05 3.65
N TRP A 546 1.20 1.26 4.20
CA TRP A 546 2.34 1.77 4.95
C TRP A 546 2.37 1.15 6.34
N GLY A 547 3.54 0.73 6.79
CA GLY A 547 3.89 0.54 8.19
C GLY A 547 5.03 1.48 8.59
N ALA A 548 5.01 1.97 9.81
CA ALA A 548 6.13 2.70 10.41
C ALA A 548 6.31 2.31 11.87
N ASN A 549 7.56 2.19 12.30
CA ASN A 549 7.91 2.01 13.70
C ASN A 549 7.33 3.19 14.53
N THR A 550 7.00 2.94 15.79
CA THR A 550 6.43 3.92 16.74
C THR A 550 7.31 5.15 16.99
N MET A 551 8.62 5.05 16.73
CA MET A 551 9.60 6.14 16.82
C MET A 551 9.78 6.92 15.51
N MET A 552 9.01 6.61 14.46
CA MET A 552 9.07 7.22 13.14
C MET A 552 7.74 7.94 12.82
N ASN A 553 7.75 8.93 11.93
CA ASN A 553 6.51 9.49 11.40
C ASN A 553 5.89 8.52 10.38
N LEU A 554 4.62 8.15 10.54
CA LEU A 554 3.94 7.27 9.58
C LEU A 554 3.80 7.97 8.21
N PRO A 555 4.39 7.45 7.11
CA PRO A 555 4.36 8.13 5.82
C PRO A 555 2.97 8.38 5.26
N GLN A 556 2.85 9.47 4.50
CA GLN A 556 1.62 9.91 3.87
C GLN A 556 1.46 9.26 2.49
N PHE A 557 0.24 9.23 1.95
CA PHE A 557 0.04 8.98 0.53
C PHE A 557 0.16 10.28 -0.27
N PRO A 558 0.78 10.27 -1.47
CA PRO A 558 0.81 11.44 -2.33
C PRO A 558 -0.55 11.65 -3.02
N LEU A 559 -1.01 12.90 -3.07
CA LEU A 559 -2.21 13.28 -3.82
C LEU A 559 -2.03 13.05 -5.33
N PRO A 560 -3.12 12.76 -6.07
CA PRO A 560 -3.16 12.83 -7.52
C PRO A 560 -2.56 14.12 -8.08
N THR A 561 -1.84 13.99 -9.20
CA THR A 561 -1.29 15.11 -9.97
C THR A 561 -1.90 15.24 -11.35
N HIS A 562 -2.48 14.14 -11.87
CA HIS A 562 -3.13 14.05 -13.17
C HIS A 562 -4.58 13.57 -13.05
N GLU A 563 -5.42 13.98 -14.00
CA GLU A 563 -6.73 13.40 -14.26
C GLU A 563 -6.62 11.93 -14.72
N VAL A 564 -7.63 11.11 -14.44
CA VAL A 564 -7.67 9.68 -14.83
C VAL A 564 -8.81 9.41 -15.81
N VAL A 565 -8.48 8.86 -16.97
CA VAL A 565 -9.48 8.35 -17.92
C VAL A 565 -10.03 7.01 -17.42
N GLY A 566 -11.34 6.95 -17.19
CA GLY A 566 -12.03 5.76 -16.67
C GLY A 566 -12.03 5.68 -15.14
N ARG A 567 -12.82 4.75 -14.60
CA ARG A 567 -12.93 4.50 -13.15
C ARG A 567 -12.65 3.04 -12.84
N GLY A 568 -11.74 2.79 -11.90
CA GLY A 568 -11.60 1.47 -11.29
C GLY A 568 -12.78 1.15 -10.38
N VAL A 569 -13.16 -0.13 -10.30
CA VAL A 569 -14.23 -0.59 -9.40
C VAL A 569 -13.63 -0.94 -8.03
N VAL A 570 -13.99 -0.12 -7.04
CA VAL A 570 -13.68 -0.29 -5.61
C VAL A 570 -15.02 -0.43 -4.86
N PRO A 571 -15.14 -1.30 -3.83
CA PRO A 571 -16.37 -1.42 -3.04
C PRO A 571 -16.68 -0.11 -2.30
N VAL A 572 -17.93 0.05 -1.89
CA VAL A 572 -18.37 1.26 -1.16
C VAL A 572 -17.58 1.46 0.13
N GLU A 573 -17.31 0.38 0.87
CA GLU A 573 -16.52 0.36 2.13
C GLU A 573 -15.07 0.85 1.99
N PHE A 574 -14.52 0.92 0.78
CA PHE A 574 -13.13 1.30 0.52
C PHE A 574 -13.01 2.53 -0.39
N LYS A 575 -14.11 3.27 -0.63
CA LYS A 575 -14.06 4.55 -1.34
C LYS A 575 -13.15 5.54 -0.64
N ASP A 576 -13.31 5.68 0.66
CA ASP A 576 -12.58 6.63 1.51
C ASP A 576 -11.09 6.27 1.63
N CYS A 577 -10.70 5.06 1.19
CA CYS A 577 -9.30 4.67 1.05
C CYS A 577 -8.68 5.17 -0.27
N ILE A 578 -9.46 5.67 -1.24
CA ILE A 578 -8.96 6.14 -2.52
C ILE A 578 -8.26 7.49 -2.33
N VAL A 579 -6.96 7.53 -2.58
CA VAL A 579 -6.15 8.71 -2.29
C VAL A 579 -6.57 9.86 -3.21
N GLY A 580 -7.13 10.93 -2.61
CA GLY A 580 -7.66 12.08 -3.34
C GLY A 580 -9.09 11.94 -3.83
N SER A 581 -9.92 11.08 -3.20
CA SER A 581 -11.39 11.08 -3.43
C SER A 581 -12.15 12.16 -2.66
N ASP A 582 -11.54 12.77 -1.65
CA ASP A 582 -12.19 13.82 -0.84
C ASP A 582 -12.45 15.06 -1.71
N ASN A 583 -13.73 15.44 -1.85
CA ASN A 583 -14.19 16.55 -2.72
C ASN A 583 -13.74 17.95 -2.26
N ASP A 584 -13.05 18.04 -1.12
CA ASP A 584 -12.99 19.20 -0.22
C ASP A 584 -12.45 20.49 -0.88
N LYS A 585 -11.56 20.40 -1.89
CA LYS A 585 -11.14 21.52 -2.74
C LYS A 585 -10.84 21.06 -4.18
N PRO A 586 -11.25 21.80 -5.23
CA PRO A 586 -10.89 21.50 -6.61
C PRO A 586 -9.37 21.66 -6.82
N HIS A 587 -8.65 20.53 -6.79
CA HIS A 587 -7.24 20.50 -7.14
C HIS A 587 -7.08 20.72 -8.66
N LYS A 588 -6.24 21.69 -9.05
CA LYS A 588 -5.83 21.84 -10.44
C LYS A 588 -4.86 20.71 -10.80
N LEU A 589 -5.41 19.61 -11.29
CA LEU A 589 -4.68 18.49 -11.87
C LEU A 589 -4.21 18.83 -13.29
N GLU A 590 -3.16 18.15 -13.74
CA GLU A 590 -2.77 18.14 -15.15
C GLU A 590 -3.65 17.16 -15.94
N LYS A 591 -3.76 17.33 -17.25
CA LYS A 591 -4.55 16.45 -18.11
C LYS A 591 -3.99 15.02 -18.12
N SER A 592 -4.87 14.03 -18.22
CA SER A 592 -4.49 12.62 -18.36
C SER A 592 -3.53 12.37 -19.53
N ILE A 593 -2.44 11.65 -19.30
CA ILE A 593 -1.52 11.17 -20.35
C ILE A 593 -2.22 10.06 -21.17
N LEU A 594 -2.11 10.12 -22.50
CA LEU A 594 -2.70 9.14 -23.44
C LEU A 594 -1.62 8.29 -24.13
N LEU A 595 -2.02 7.25 -24.87
CA LEU A 595 -1.10 6.31 -25.52
C LEU A 595 -0.09 7.02 -26.45
N GLY A 596 -0.57 7.95 -27.28
CA GLY A 596 0.26 8.74 -28.19
C GLY A 596 1.30 9.60 -27.45
N ASP A 597 0.92 10.15 -26.29
CA ASP A 597 1.85 10.90 -25.45
C ASP A 597 3.00 10.02 -24.95
N ALA A 598 2.79 8.72 -24.81
CA ALA A 598 3.80 7.75 -24.39
C ALA A 598 4.61 7.10 -25.53
N ILE A 599 4.07 6.93 -26.75
CA ILE A 599 4.73 6.11 -27.79
C ILE A 599 5.02 6.82 -29.13
N SER A 600 4.51 8.03 -29.39
CA SER A 600 4.55 8.64 -30.74
C SER A 600 5.93 9.01 -31.31
N ASP A 601 7.02 8.93 -30.53
CA ASP A 601 8.41 9.17 -30.95
C ASP A 601 9.20 7.88 -31.25
N LEU A 602 8.60 6.71 -31.04
CA LEU A 602 9.24 5.41 -31.29
C LEU A 602 9.30 5.12 -32.81
N PRO A 603 10.35 4.41 -33.27
CA PRO A 603 10.45 3.96 -34.66
C PRO A 603 9.37 2.92 -35.00
N GLU A 604 9.16 2.64 -36.29
CA GLU A 604 8.27 1.55 -36.69
C GLU A 604 8.99 0.19 -36.64
N VAL A 605 8.31 -0.84 -36.15
CA VAL A 605 8.81 -2.23 -36.11
C VAL A 605 7.71 -3.22 -36.51
N THR A 606 8.10 -4.36 -37.08
CA THR A 606 7.17 -5.40 -37.54
C THR A 606 6.85 -6.40 -36.42
N ASN A 607 6.03 -7.42 -36.72
CA ASN A 607 5.74 -8.54 -35.81
C ASN A 607 6.98 -9.35 -35.40
N ASN A 608 8.02 -9.42 -36.24
CA ASN A 608 9.31 -9.98 -35.87
C ASN A 608 10.36 -8.86 -35.82
N ASN A 609 10.75 -8.47 -34.60
CA ASN A 609 12.00 -7.76 -34.36
C ASN A 609 12.86 -8.59 -33.39
N GLY A 610 14.01 -9.08 -33.89
CA GLY A 610 15.02 -9.79 -33.10
C GLY A 610 15.97 -8.90 -32.31
N LYS A 611 15.96 -7.57 -32.53
CA LYS A 611 16.93 -6.64 -31.93
C LYS A 611 16.46 -6.15 -30.55
N ASP A 612 17.26 -6.44 -29.53
CA ASP A 612 17.07 -5.93 -28.17
C ASP A 612 17.53 -4.47 -28.00
N GLU A 613 18.47 -4.00 -28.84
CA GLU A 613 18.92 -2.60 -28.88
C GLU A 613 18.78 -2.02 -30.29
N MET A 614 18.32 -0.76 -30.40
CA MET A 614 18.27 0.01 -31.65
C MET A 614 18.41 1.52 -31.39
N GLU A 615 18.45 2.34 -32.45
CA GLU A 615 18.42 3.80 -32.32
C GLU A 615 16.99 4.36 -32.37
N TYR A 616 16.77 5.53 -31.76
CA TYR A 616 15.55 6.30 -31.95
C TYR A 616 15.51 6.94 -33.34
N ALA A 617 14.36 6.91 -34.00
CA ALA A 617 14.14 7.63 -35.27
C ALA A 617 14.14 9.16 -35.13
N GLY A 618 14.04 9.72 -33.91
CA GLY A 618 14.05 11.17 -33.70
C GLY A 618 14.01 11.62 -32.25
N ALA A 619 13.86 12.93 -32.07
CA ALA A 619 13.70 13.60 -30.78
C ALA A 619 12.32 13.31 -30.12
N PRO A 620 12.22 13.39 -28.78
CA PRO A 620 10.94 13.25 -28.08
C PRO A 620 9.98 14.40 -28.42
N ARG A 621 8.71 14.08 -28.63
CA ARG A 621 7.66 15.00 -29.08
C ARG A 621 6.88 15.62 -27.91
N THR A 622 6.55 14.83 -26.90
CA THR A 622 5.79 15.27 -25.70
C THR A 622 6.67 15.55 -24.48
N SER A 623 6.10 16.07 -23.38
CA SER A 623 6.84 16.22 -22.12
C SER A 623 7.13 14.86 -21.48
N PHE A 624 6.15 13.97 -21.44
CA PHE A 624 6.31 12.57 -21.02
C PHE A 624 7.49 11.88 -21.74
N GLN A 625 7.57 12.00 -23.07
CA GLN A 625 8.68 11.42 -23.84
C GLN A 625 10.04 12.08 -23.52
N LYS A 626 10.07 13.37 -23.14
CA LYS A 626 11.30 14.05 -22.68
C LYS A 626 11.72 13.56 -21.29
N TYR A 627 10.76 13.37 -20.38
CA TYR A 627 10.99 12.81 -19.05
C TYR A 627 11.49 11.36 -19.12
N ILE A 628 10.78 10.49 -19.83
CA ILE A 628 11.08 9.05 -19.86
C ILE A 628 12.42 8.74 -20.55
N ARG A 629 12.83 9.59 -21.50
CA ARG A 629 14.13 9.57 -22.18
C ARG A 629 15.22 10.38 -21.45
N SER A 630 14.95 10.94 -20.28
CA SER A 630 15.96 11.75 -19.58
C SER A 630 17.03 10.86 -18.93
N ARG A 631 18.29 11.17 -19.21
CA ARG A 631 19.44 10.66 -18.45
C ARG A 631 19.78 11.64 -17.32
N LYS A 632 18.96 11.66 -16.26
CA LYS A 632 19.47 12.12 -14.97
C LYS A 632 20.45 11.07 -14.41
N PRO A 633 21.60 11.48 -13.85
CA PRO A 633 22.56 10.54 -13.30
C PRO A 633 22.07 10.00 -11.95
N VAL A 634 21.26 8.94 -11.98
CA VAL A 634 20.85 8.23 -10.76
C VAL A 634 22.04 7.43 -10.19
N LEU A 635 22.84 6.81 -11.06
CA LEU A 635 24.07 6.10 -10.72
C LEU A 635 25.16 6.36 -11.78
N GLY A 636 26.37 6.73 -11.34
CA GLY A 636 27.60 6.74 -12.14
C GLY A 636 27.87 7.95 -13.05
N LYS A 637 29.15 8.39 -13.12
CA LYS A 637 29.65 9.37 -14.10
C LYS A 637 29.88 8.71 -15.47
N GLY A 638 28.80 8.44 -16.21
CA GLY A 638 28.85 7.90 -17.57
C GLY A 638 29.13 8.97 -18.65
N SER A 639 29.96 8.64 -19.65
CA SER A 639 30.32 9.54 -20.75
C SER A 639 29.22 9.69 -21.82
N SER A 640 29.41 10.62 -22.75
CA SER A 640 28.47 11.00 -23.83
C SER A 640 28.27 9.92 -24.91
N LYS A 641 27.81 8.72 -24.53
CA LYS A 641 27.34 7.69 -25.47
C LYS A 641 25.98 8.10 -26.03
N LYS A 642 25.78 7.94 -27.35
CA LYS A 642 24.48 8.08 -28.02
C LYS A 642 23.41 7.26 -27.28
N MET A 643 22.18 7.76 -27.23
CA MET A 643 21.12 7.14 -26.43
C MET A 643 20.37 6.08 -27.23
N MET A 644 20.52 4.83 -26.80
CA MET A 644 19.87 3.67 -27.41
C MET A 644 18.43 3.49 -26.91
N LEU A 645 17.64 2.82 -27.73
CA LEU A 645 16.29 2.34 -27.46
C LEU A 645 16.37 0.83 -27.18
N TYR A 646 16.06 0.42 -25.96
CA TYR A 646 16.07 -0.98 -25.53
C TYR A 646 14.67 -1.59 -25.62
N ASP A 647 14.56 -2.91 -25.82
CA ASP A 647 13.31 -3.69 -25.73
C ASP A 647 12.17 -3.28 -26.68
N HIS A 648 12.46 -2.57 -27.77
CA HIS A 648 11.45 -2.17 -28.74
C HIS A 648 11.13 -3.29 -29.76
N ARG A 649 10.71 -4.44 -29.21
CA ARG A 649 10.26 -5.62 -29.93
C ARG A 649 8.92 -6.14 -29.37
N PRO A 650 7.97 -6.56 -30.22
CA PRO A 650 6.72 -7.16 -29.78
C PRO A 650 6.89 -8.62 -29.36
N LEU A 651 5.83 -9.22 -28.82
CA LEU A 651 5.64 -10.66 -28.90
C LEU A 651 5.43 -11.03 -30.37
N GLU A 652 6.32 -11.86 -30.90
CA GLU A 652 6.16 -12.46 -32.22
C GLU A 652 4.91 -13.36 -32.23
N LEU A 653 3.89 -12.92 -32.95
CA LEU A 653 2.69 -13.70 -33.18
C LEU A 653 2.99 -14.82 -34.20
N ASN A 654 2.42 -16.00 -33.95
CA ASN A 654 2.36 -17.08 -34.93
C ASN A 654 1.62 -16.63 -36.21
N GLU A 655 1.84 -17.32 -37.32
CA GLU A 655 1.29 -16.97 -38.64
C GLU A 655 -0.23 -16.75 -38.63
N ASP A 656 -0.99 -17.56 -37.88
CA ASP A 656 -2.44 -17.42 -37.81
C ASP A 656 -2.88 -16.14 -37.08
N ASP A 657 -2.26 -15.84 -35.94
CA ASP A 657 -2.57 -14.65 -35.15
C ASP A 657 -2.02 -13.37 -35.80
N TYR A 658 -0.88 -13.44 -36.47
CA TYR A 658 -0.39 -12.35 -37.30
C TYR A 658 -1.33 -12.08 -38.48
N ALA A 659 -1.75 -13.12 -39.21
CA ALA A 659 -2.72 -12.98 -40.29
C ALA A 659 -4.05 -12.38 -39.79
N ARG A 660 -4.54 -12.77 -38.61
CA ARG A 660 -5.70 -12.12 -37.96
C ARG A 660 -5.46 -10.64 -37.71
N VAL A 661 -4.34 -10.27 -37.11
CA VAL A 661 -3.99 -8.87 -36.82
C VAL A 661 -3.95 -8.01 -38.09
N CYS A 662 -3.38 -8.53 -39.18
CA CYS A 662 -3.38 -7.86 -40.49
C CYS A 662 -4.78 -7.64 -41.09
N HIS A 663 -5.79 -8.42 -40.70
CA HIS A 663 -7.19 -8.21 -41.10
C HIS A 663 -7.96 -7.26 -40.16
N ILE A 664 -7.42 -6.87 -38.99
CA ILE A 664 -8.07 -5.90 -38.10
C ILE A 664 -7.88 -4.47 -38.67
N PRO A 665 -8.94 -3.73 -39.00
CA PRO A 665 -8.83 -2.37 -39.53
C PRO A 665 -7.95 -1.44 -38.68
N LYS A 666 -7.20 -0.54 -39.33
CA LYS A 666 -6.32 0.45 -38.67
C LYS A 666 -7.08 1.69 -38.21
N ILE A 667 -8.10 1.47 -37.40
CA ILE A 667 -8.94 2.51 -36.78
C ILE A 667 -9.12 2.24 -35.29
N LYS A 668 -9.36 3.30 -34.52
CA LYS A 668 -9.60 3.24 -33.07
C LYS A 668 -10.74 2.28 -32.73
N GLY A 669 -10.49 1.30 -31.84
CA GLY A 669 -11.51 0.39 -31.33
C GLY A 669 -11.89 -0.78 -32.27
N ALA A 670 -11.24 -0.89 -33.44
CA ALA A 670 -11.35 -2.08 -34.28
C ALA A 670 -10.90 -3.33 -33.50
N ASN A 671 -11.57 -4.46 -33.72
CA ASN A 671 -11.40 -5.69 -32.95
C ASN A 671 -11.88 -6.90 -33.78
N PHE A 672 -11.91 -8.10 -33.18
CA PHE A 672 -12.34 -9.32 -33.89
C PHE A 672 -13.76 -9.25 -34.51
N ARG A 673 -14.61 -8.33 -34.05
CA ARG A 673 -15.96 -8.08 -34.60
C ARG A 673 -15.96 -7.47 -35.99
N ASP A 674 -14.86 -6.87 -36.39
CA ASP A 674 -14.67 -6.22 -37.69
C ASP A 674 -14.09 -7.20 -38.75
N LEU A 675 -13.90 -8.48 -38.37
CA LEU A 675 -13.48 -9.55 -39.27
C LEU A 675 -14.68 -10.12 -40.06
N PRO A 676 -14.49 -10.54 -41.33
CA PRO A 676 -15.53 -11.16 -42.14
C PRO A 676 -16.25 -12.34 -41.45
N GLY A 677 -17.57 -12.37 -41.59
CA GLY A 677 -18.44 -13.41 -41.04
C GLY A 677 -18.89 -13.19 -39.59
N VAL A 678 -18.51 -12.08 -38.95
CA VAL A 678 -19.06 -11.65 -37.64
C VAL A 678 -20.08 -10.55 -37.84
N ARG A 679 -21.19 -10.63 -37.10
CA ARG A 679 -22.14 -9.53 -36.92
C ARG A 679 -22.47 -9.32 -35.44
N VAL A 680 -22.96 -8.14 -35.09
CA VAL A 680 -23.44 -7.84 -33.73
C VAL A 680 -24.97 -7.90 -33.73
N GLY A 681 -25.51 -8.89 -33.04
CA GLY A 681 -26.95 -9.12 -32.91
C GLY A 681 -27.58 -8.29 -31.79
N LYS A 682 -28.77 -8.73 -31.35
CA LYS A 682 -29.47 -8.10 -30.22
C LYS A 682 -28.62 -8.17 -28.94
N ASN A 683 -28.82 -7.23 -28.04
CA ASN A 683 -28.13 -7.14 -26.74
C ASN A 683 -26.58 -7.04 -26.84
N ASN A 684 -26.03 -6.56 -27.97
CA ASN A 684 -24.59 -6.43 -28.22
C ASN A 684 -23.82 -7.78 -28.18
N ILE A 685 -24.50 -8.90 -28.38
CA ILE A 685 -23.90 -10.24 -28.51
C ILE A 685 -23.40 -10.43 -29.96
N VAL A 686 -22.29 -11.13 -30.15
CA VAL A 686 -21.80 -11.49 -31.50
C VAL A 686 -22.46 -12.76 -32.02
N GLU A 687 -22.76 -12.76 -33.32
CA GLU A 687 -23.32 -13.87 -34.07
C GLU A 687 -22.47 -14.12 -35.31
N TRP A 688 -22.52 -15.35 -35.85
CA TRP A 688 -22.05 -15.61 -37.20
C TRP A 688 -23.05 -15.00 -38.20
N ASP A 689 -22.54 -14.39 -39.26
CA ASP A 689 -23.39 -13.97 -40.37
C ASP A 689 -23.73 -15.17 -41.28
N PRO A 690 -25.01 -15.57 -41.41
CA PRO A 690 -25.38 -16.72 -42.25
C PRO A 690 -25.24 -16.45 -43.75
N SER A 691 -24.99 -15.20 -44.19
CA SER A 691 -24.72 -14.86 -45.58
C SER A 691 -23.23 -14.97 -45.97
N VAL A 692 -22.34 -15.23 -45.01
CA VAL A 692 -20.89 -15.28 -45.23
C VAL A 692 -20.34 -16.63 -44.78
N GLU A 693 -19.76 -17.39 -45.71
CA GLU A 693 -19.10 -18.65 -45.38
C GLU A 693 -17.92 -18.44 -44.43
N ARG A 694 -17.62 -19.44 -43.58
CA ARG A 694 -16.56 -19.40 -42.58
C ARG A 694 -15.18 -19.23 -43.23
N VAL A 695 -14.70 -17.99 -43.32
CA VAL A 695 -13.37 -17.66 -43.85
C VAL A 695 -12.28 -18.42 -43.06
N LEU A 696 -11.46 -19.17 -43.78
CA LEU A 696 -10.33 -19.92 -43.26
C LEU A 696 -9.01 -19.19 -43.61
N LEU A 697 -8.00 -19.42 -42.77
CA LEU A 697 -6.61 -19.05 -42.98
C LEU A 697 -5.90 -20.10 -43.86
N PRO A 698 -4.71 -19.81 -44.42
CA PRO A 698 -3.92 -20.79 -45.17
C PRO A 698 -3.60 -22.09 -44.41
N SER A 699 -3.62 -22.06 -43.07
CA SER A 699 -3.47 -23.22 -42.18
C SER A 699 -4.71 -24.11 -42.04
N GLY A 700 -5.82 -23.77 -42.71
CA GLY A 700 -7.13 -24.41 -42.54
C GLY A 700 -7.88 -24.02 -41.26
N LYS A 701 -7.28 -23.24 -40.34
CA LYS A 701 -7.96 -22.74 -39.14
C LYS A 701 -8.87 -21.56 -39.48
N PRO A 702 -9.98 -21.32 -38.74
CA PRO A 702 -10.84 -20.18 -39.01
C PRO A 702 -10.13 -18.84 -38.75
N LEU A 703 -10.41 -17.85 -39.60
CA LEU A 703 -9.98 -16.46 -39.40
C LEU A 703 -10.46 -15.94 -38.04
N VAL A 704 -11.74 -16.09 -37.74
CA VAL A 704 -12.36 -15.70 -36.46
C VAL A 704 -12.30 -16.88 -35.48
N PRO A 705 -11.56 -16.78 -34.35
CA PRO A 705 -11.48 -17.88 -33.38
C PRO A 705 -12.80 -18.12 -32.64
N ASN A 706 -13.20 -19.39 -32.51
CA ASN A 706 -14.45 -19.76 -31.84
C ASN A 706 -14.52 -19.28 -30.37
N TYR A 707 -13.38 -19.14 -29.67
CA TYR A 707 -13.35 -18.60 -28.30
C TYR A 707 -13.72 -17.11 -28.23
N ALA A 708 -13.49 -16.33 -29.30
CA ALA A 708 -13.77 -14.90 -29.30
C ALA A 708 -15.28 -14.65 -29.28
N MET A 709 -16.04 -15.49 -29.98
CA MET A 709 -17.50 -15.43 -30.03
C MET A 709 -18.18 -15.74 -28.69
N THR A 710 -17.54 -16.54 -27.82
CA THR A 710 -18.09 -16.88 -26.49
C THR A 710 -17.49 -16.04 -25.37
N PHE A 711 -16.42 -15.26 -25.63
CA PHE A 711 -15.73 -14.50 -24.60
C PHE A 711 -16.61 -13.40 -24.00
N VAL A 712 -16.78 -13.44 -22.67
CA VAL A 712 -17.76 -12.64 -21.91
C VAL A 712 -19.18 -12.78 -22.48
N ARG A 713 -19.62 -14.02 -22.72
CA ARG A 713 -20.95 -14.33 -23.33
C ARG A 713 -21.17 -13.62 -24.68
N GLY A 714 -20.10 -13.42 -25.44
CA GLY A 714 -20.10 -12.74 -26.74
C GLY A 714 -20.21 -11.21 -26.68
N THR A 715 -20.34 -10.59 -25.52
CA THR A 715 -20.50 -9.13 -25.40
C THR A 715 -19.18 -8.35 -25.44
N SER A 716 -18.04 -9.04 -25.45
CA SER A 716 -16.71 -8.43 -25.42
C SER A 716 -16.33 -7.76 -26.74
N LYS A 717 -15.52 -6.69 -26.64
CA LYS A 717 -14.77 -6.06 -27.76
C LYS A 717 -13.25 -6.25 -27.62
N LYS A 718 -12.78 -7.03 -26.63
CA LYS A 718 -11.35 -7.15 -26.33
C LYS A 718 -10.52 -8.01 -27.30
N PRO A 719 -10.97 -9.20 -27.78
CA PRO A 719 -10.15 -10.06 -28.63
C PRO A 719 -9.68 -9.32 -29.90
N PHE A 720 -8.38 -9.36 -30.16
CA PHE A 720 -7.71 -8.66 -31.27
C PHE A 720 -8.03 -7.16 -31.34
N GLY A 721 -8.25 -6.51 -30.18
CA GLY A 721 -8.58 -5.09 -30.12
C GLY A 721 -7.38 -4.17 -30.42
N ARG A 722 -7.60 -3.17 -31.28
CA ARG A 722 -6.66 -2.13 -31.68
C ARG A 722 -6.96 -0.81 -30.98
N LEU A 723 -5.92 -0.22 -30.41
CA LEU A 723 -5.98 1.02 -29.63
C LEU A 723 -5.94 2.24 -30.54
N GLY A 724 -6.52 3.37 -30.11
CA GLY A 724 -6.25 4.70 -30.66
C GLY A 724 -5.07 5.37 -29.95
N MET A 725 -4.46 6.38 -30.60
CA MET A 725 -3.42 7.21 -29.97
C MET A 725 -3.97 8.06 -28.80
N ASP A 726 -5.28 8.25 -28.74
CA ASP A 726 -6.03 8.95 -27.70
C ASP A 726 -6.69 8.00 -26.67
N ASP A 727 -6.36 6.70 -26.70
CA ASP A 727 -6.77 5.73 -25.66
C ASP A 727 -5.76 5.64 -24.51
N ILE A 728 -6.17 4.95 -23.43
CA ILE A 728 -5.29 4.44 -22.38
C ILE A 728 -5.32 2.90 -22.37
N VAL A 729 -4.29 2.26 -21.83
CA VAL A 729 -4.31 0.81 -21.56
C VAL A 729 -4.77 0.58 -20.13
N THR A 730 -6.00 0.07 -19.94
CA THR A 730 -6.66 0.02 -18.62
C THR A 730 -5.76 -0.57 -17.53
N THR A 731 -5.11 -1.71 -17.80
CA THR A 731 -4.08 -2.31 -16.96
C THR A 731 -3.10 -3.04 -17.89
N VAL A 732 -1.82 -2.66 -17.89
CA VAL A 732 -0.76 -3.49 -18.50
C VAL A 732 -0.61 -4.78 -17.68
N VAL A 733 -0.49 -5.93 -18.33
CA VAL A 733 -0.38 -7.25 -17.70
C VAL A 733 0.74 -8.08 -18.34
N GLY A 734 1.14 -9.17 -17.69
CA GLY A 734 2.32 -9.95 -18.08
C GLY A 734 2.24 -10.74 -19.39
N ARG A 735 1.15 -10.61 -20.15
CA ARG A 735 0.86 -11.40 -21.35
C ARG A 735 0.50 -10.49 -22.51
N ALA A 736 1.17 -10.70 -23.64
CA ALA A 736 0.99 -9.91 -24.85
C ALA A 736 0.16 -10.64 -25.93
N GLU A 737 -0.43 -11.79 -25.63
CA GLU A 737 -1.33 -12.48 -26.55
C GLU A 737 -2.62 -11.66 -26.78
N PRO A 738 -3.02 -11.38 -28.04
CA PRO A 738 -4.17 -10.53 -28.37
C PRO A 738 -5.53 -11.21 -28.14
N HIS A 739 -5.55 -12.48 -27.71
CA HIS A 739 -6.73 -13.35 -27.67
C HIS A 739 -7.87 -12.84 -26.78
N ASN A 740 -7.57 -12.06 -25.74
CA ASN A 740 -8.57 -11.56 -24.78
C ASN A 740 -8.33 -10.10 -24.34
N GLN A 741 -7.53 -9.35 -25.12
CA GLN A 741 -7.03 -8.03 -24.78
C GLN A 741 -6.95 -7.09 -25.98
N ALA A 742 -7.28 -5.82 -25.76
CA ALA A 742 -6.99 -4.77 -26.73
C ALA A 742 -5.55 -4.27 -26.50
N LEU A 743 -4.61 -4.70 -27.34
CA LEU A 743 -3.22 -4.26 -27.32
C LEU A 743 -2.53 -4.22 -28.69
N LEU A 744 -3.28 -4.25 -29.80
CA LEU A 744 -2.71 -4.02 -31.13
C LEU A 744 -2.29 -2.55 -31.25
N HIS A 745 -1.11 -2.31 -31.83
CA HIS A 745 -0.58 -0.97 -32.07
C HIS A 745 -1.53 -0.18 -33.00
N PRO A 746 -1.75 1.14 -32.80
CA PRO A 746 -2.76 1.88 -33.56
C PRO A 746 -2.58 1.82 -35.09
N ASN A 747 -1.33 1.85 -35.57
CA ASN A 747 -1.03 1.97 -37.01
C ASN A 747 -0.28 0.77 -37.62
N GLN A 748 0.22 -0.15 -36.79
CA GLN A 748 1.13 -1.24 -37.21
C GLN A 748 0.51 -2.61 -36.87
N ASP A 749 0.82 -3.64 -37.66
CA ASP A 749 0.18 -4.96 -37.54
C ASP A 749 0.94 -5.87 -36.58
N ARG A 750 0.99 -5.42 -35.32
CA ARG A 750 1.64 -6.08 -34.20
C ARG A 750 0.94 -5.72 -32.89
N VAL A 751 1.27 -6.44 -31.83
CA VAL A 751 0.98 -6.02 -30.46
C VAL A 751 1.93 -4.90 -30.01
N LEU A 752 1.59 -4.19 -28.94
CA LEU A 752 2.48 -3.22 -28.30
C LEU A 752 3.79 -3.89 -27.84
N THR A 753 4.94 -3.27 -28.05
CA THR A 753 6.27 -3.81 -27.69
C THR A 753 6.48 -3.88 -26.18
N ILE A 754 7.52 -4.62 -25.75
CA ILE A 754 7.95 -4.62 -24.35
C ILE A 754 8.22 -3.18 -23.88
N ARG A 755 9.04 -2.41 -24.62
CA ARG A 755 9.36 -1.00 -24.30
C ARG A 755 8.14 -0.08 -24.29
N GLU A 756 7.19 -0.25 -25.21
CA GLU A 756 5.93 0.50 -25.18
C GLU A 756 5.21 0.24 -23.85
N ASN A 757 5.02 -1.03 -23.47
CA ASN A 757 4.42 -1.41 -22.19
C ASN A 757 5.22 -0.94 -20.95
N ALA A 758 6.56 -0.90 -21.03
CA ALA A 758 7.42 -0.38 -19.98
C ALA A 758 7.18 1.14 -19.76
N ARG A 759 7.07 1.91 -20.85
CA ARG A 759 6.65 3.32 -20.79
C ARG A 759 5.23 3.48 -20.24
N LEU A 760 4.28 2.59 -20.57
CA LEU A 760 2.93 2.61 -19.96
C LEU A 760 2.96 2.37 -18.44
N GLN A 761 3.99 1.70 -17.89
CA GLN A 761 4.24 1.62 -16.44
C GLN A 761 5.06 2.79 -15.87
N GLY A 762 5.63 3.65 -16.72
CA GLY A 762 6.48 4.77 -16.31
C GLY A 762 7.96 4.43 -16.12
N PHE A 763 8.42 3.24 -16.55
CA PHE A 763 9.86 2.91 -16.49
C PHE A 763 10.68 3.83 -17.41
N PRO A 764 11.78 4.42 -16.92
CA PRO A 764 12.71 5.16 -17.77
C PRO A 764 13.22 4.31 -18.95
N ASP A 765 13.43 4.94 -20.11
CA ASP A 765 13.87 4.25 -21.32
C ASP A 765 15.29 3.66 -21.21
N HIS A 766 16.08 4.10 -20.23
CA HIS A 766 17.38 3.51 -19.91
C HIS A 766 17.30 2.26 -19.04
N TYR A 767 16.14 1.97 -18.41
CA TYR A 767 15.97 0.79 -17.56
C TYR A 767 15.92 -0.47 -18.43
N LYS A 768 16.90 -1.37 -18.30
CA LYS A 768 17.01 -2.59 -19.12
C LYS A 768 16.22 -3.76 -18.54
N LEU A 769 15.86 -4.72 -19.40
CA LEU A 769 15.18 -5.96 -19.04
C LEU A 769 15.93 -7.16 -19.64
N CYS A 770 15.87 -8.30 -18.96
CA CYS A 770 16.63 -9.50 -19.28
C CYS A 770 15.73 -10.75 -19.45
N GLY A 771 16.29 -11.80 -20.05
CA GLY A 771 15.59 -13.05 -20.35
C GLY A 771 14.73 -13.02 -21.62
N PRO A 772 13.90 -14.05 -21.87
CA PRO A 772 13.06 -14.18 -23.06
C PRO A 772 11.95 -13.11 -23.16
N VAL A 773 11.46 -12.85 -24.37
CA VAL A 773 10.39 -11.86 -24.67
C VAL A 773 9.20 -11.97 -23.71
N LYS A 774 8.69 -13.19 -23.44
CA LYS A 774 7.56 -13.40 -22.51
C LYS A 774 7.91 -13.09 -21.04
N ALA A 775 9.15 -13.33 -20.61
CA ALA A 775 9.59 -12.99 -19.25
C ALA A 775 9.64 -11.47 -19.06
N ARG A 776 10.16 -10.72 -20.06
CA ARG A 776 10.18 -9.24 -20.03
C ARG A 776 8.78 -8.62 -20.00
N TYR A 777 7.80 -9.21 -20.72
CA TYR A 777 6.40 -8.83 -20.55
C TYR A 777 5.87 -9.14 -19.15
N MET A 778 6.14 -10.34 -18.60
CA MET A 778 5.73 -10.71 -17.23
C MET A 778 6.28 -9.74 -16.17
N GLN A 779 7.56 -9.41 -16.24
CA GLN A 779 8.23 -8.43 -15.37
C GLN A 779 7.49 -7.07 -15.36
N ILE A 780 7.27 -6.48 -16.54
CA ILE A 780 6.57 -5.19 -16.68
C ILE A 780 5.09 -5.27 -16.27
N GLY A 781 4.43 -6.41 -16.52
CA GLY A 781 3.04 -6.63 -16.13
C GLY A 781 2.85 -6.80 -14.62
N ASN A 782 3.82 -7.40 -13.94
CA ASN A 782 3.82 -7.60 -12.49
C ASN A 782 4.20 -6.32 -11.74
N ALA A 783 5.18 -5.56 -12.25
CA ALA A 783 5.73 -4.38 -11.60
C ALA A 783 4.71 -3.35 -11.07
N VAL A 784 5.07 -2.70 -9.97
CA VAL A 784 4.43 -1.44 -9.53
C VAL A 784 4.80 -0.34 -10.52
N SER A 785 3.88 0.59 -10.80
CA SER A 785 4.16 1.71 -11.70
C SER A 785 5.21 2.63 -11.10
N PHE A 786 6.31 2.85 -11.83
CA PHE A 786 7.46 3.62 -11.39
C PHE A 786 7.07 5.00 -10.83
N SER A 787 6.18 5.73 -11.52
CA SER A 787 5.71 7.04 -11.08
C SER A 787 4.96 7.01 -9.74
N VAL A 788 4.21 5.93 -9.45
CA VAL A 788 3.54 5.75 -8.14
C VAL A 788 4.57 5.52 -7.05
N SER A 789 5.53 4.63 -7.30
CA SER A 789 6.64 4.34 -6.40
C SER A 789 7.51 5.56 -6.12
N THR A 790 7.74 6.42 -7.10
CA THR A 790 8.42 7.71 -6.92
C THR A 790 7.61 8.72 -6.09
N GLY A 791 6.28 8.71 -6.21
CA GLY A 791 5.42 9.52 -5.34
C GLY A 791 5.50 9.05 -3.88
N LEU A 792 5.51 7.74 -3.66
CA LEU A 792 5.65 7.11 -2.33
C LEU A 792 7.06 7.32 -1.74
N GLY A 793 8.10 7.29 -2.56
CA GLY A 793 9.48 7.61 -2.14
C GLY A 793 9.63 9.07 -1.67
N TYR A 794 8.93 10.00 -2.34
CA TYR A 794 8.85 11.40 -1.91
C TYR A 794 8.16 11.55 -0.55
N THR A 795 7.00 10.91 -0.33
CA THR A 795 6.28 11.04 0.95
C THR A 795 6.98 10.33 2.10
N LEU A 796 7.68 9.23 1.85
CA LEU A 796 8.59 8.59 2.80
C LEU A 796 9.69 9.56 3.25
N ALA A 797 10.41 10.18 2.31
CA ALA A 797 11.46 11.14 2.63
C ALA A 797 10.92 12.35 3.41
N LYS A 798 9.69 12.81 3.13
CA LYS A 798 9.05 13.88 3.92
C LYS A 798 8.65 13.44 5.33
N ALA A 799 8.24 12.20 5.55
CA ALA A 799 8.04 11.69 6.90
C ALA A 799 9.36 11.61 7.70
N ILE A 800 10.46 11.21 7.04
CA ILE A 800 11.82 11.19 7.63
C ILE A 800 12.32 12.60 7.94
N GLU A 801 12.02 13.59 7.10
CA GLU A 801 12.29 15.02 7.35
C GLU A 801 11.34 15.68 8.38
N GLY A 802 10.45 14.92 9.04
CA GLY A 802 9.58 15.41 10.13
C GLY A 802 8.17 15.82 9.72
N VAL A 803 7.77 15.69 8.45
CA VAL A 803 6.45 16.12 7.95
C VAL A 803 5.38 15.07 8.30
N CYS A 804 4.83 15.18 9.51
CA CYS A 804 3.77 14.30 10.01
C CYS A 804 2.38 14.97 9.91
N THR A 805 1.57 14.53 8.95
CA THR A 805 0.13 14.87 8.90
C THR A 805 -0.73 13.64 8.60
N SER A 806 -1.99 13.68 9.06
CA SER A 806 -3.01 12.66 8.75
C SER A 806 -3.46 12.72 7.29
N LYS A 807 -3.62 13.95 6.75
CA LYS A 807 -4.04 14.18 5.36
C LYS A 807 -2.98 13.74 4.32
N PRO A 808 -3.37 13.39 3.09
CA PRO A 808 -2.44 13.11 1.98
C PRO A 808 -1.57 14.31 1.58
N LEU A 809 -0.34 14.05 1.11
CA LEU A 809 0.63 15.09 0.78
C LEU A 809 0.51 15.55 -0.67
N LYS A 810 0.49 16.86 -0.91
CA LYS A 810 0.56 17.41 -2.27
C LYS A 810 1.98 17.28 -2.84
N LEU A 811 2.14 16.52 -3.92
CA LEU A 811 3.38 16.48 -4.69
C LEU A 811 3.66 17.82 -5.39
N PRO A 812 4.94 18.16 -5.67
CA PRO A 812 5.29 19.30 -6.51
C PRO A 812 4.58 19.27 -7.88
N VAL A 813 4.13 20.43 -8.35
CA VAL A 813 3.32 20.54 -9.58
C VAL A 813 4.16 20.20 -10.82
N LYS A 814 3.55 19.52 -11.80
CA LYS A 814 4.18 18.83 -12.95
C LYS A 814 4.95 17.54 -12.60
N PHE A 815 4.61 16.83 -11.53
CA PHE A 815 5.21 15.50 -11.27
C PHE A 815 4.86 14.50 -12.39
N PRO A 816 5.81 13.76 -12.99
CA PRO A 816 7.22 13.65 -12.60
C PRO A 816 8.18 14.62 -13.33
N ASP A 817 7.76 15.33 -14.38
CA ASP A 817 8.57 16.31 -15.12
C ASP A 817 9.29 17.34 -14.21
N CYS A 818 8.66 17.80 -13.12
CA CYS A 818 9.25 18.73 -12.14
C CYS A 818 10.40 18.14 -11.31
N LEU A 819 10.48 16.81 -11.19
CA LEU A 819 11.60 16.11 -10.57
C LEU A 819 12.88 16.31 -11.40
N GLY A 820 12.72 16.67 -12.68
CA GLY A 820 13.76 17.25 -13.53
C GLY A 820 14.38 18.53 -12.98
N GLN A 821 13.61 19.36 -12.26
CA GLN A 821 13.98 20.74 -11.90
C GLN A 821 14.28 20.93 -10.39
N LEU A 822 13.77 20.07 -9.52
CA LEU A 822 13.98 20.14 -8.06
C LEU A 822 15.44 19.93 -7.59
N SER A 823 16.33 19.46 -8.47
CA SER A 823 17.77 19.37 -8.17
C SER A 823 18.56 20.63 -8.55
N SER A 824 18.12 21.41 -9.55
CA SER A 824 18.77 22.70 -9.87
C SER A 824 18.30 23.80 -8.92
N LEU A 825 17.01 23.78 -8.54
CA LEU A 825 16.42 24.68 -7.53
C LEU A 825 17.04 24.61 -6.12
N LYS A 826 18.01 23.72 -5.87
CA LYS A 826 18.86 23.76 -4.66
C LYS A 826 20.20 24.46 -4.87
N GLN A 827 20.73 24.46 -6.10
CA GLN A 827 21.89 25.26 -6.48
C GLN A 827 21.48 26.75 -6.63
N ASP A 828 20.34 27.01 -7.26
CA ASP A 828 19.76 28.35 -7.48
C ASP A 828 19.29 29.08 -6.18
N ILE A 829 19.65 28.54 -5.00
CA ILE A 829 19.35 29.08 -3.66
C ILE A 829 20.63 29.13 -2.78
N GLU A 830 21.75 28.56 -3.26
CA GLU A 830 23.06 28.56 -2.59
C GLU A 830 24.09 29.47 -3.31
N GLU A 831 23.66 30.18 -4.38
CA GLU A 831 24.32 31.35 -5.01
C GLU A 831 23.58 32.66 -4.66
#